data_AF-K0K513-F1
#
_entry.id   AF-K0K513-F1
#
_cell.length_a   1.000
_cell.length_b   1.000
_cell.length_c   1.000
_cell.angle_alpha   90.00
_cell.angle_beta   90.00
_cell.angle_gamma   90.00
#
_symmetry.space_group_name_H-M   'P 1'
#
loop_
_entity.id
_entity.type
_entity.pdbx_description
1 polymer ?
#
loop_
_entity_poly.entity_id
_entity_poly.type
_entity_poly.pdbx_seq_one_letter_code
_entity_poly.pdbx_strand_id
1 'polypeptide(L)'
;MTRLPESVTWLDHRVYRSTSHDAVIAEQLAPLLDDVAGQCALRQIFREWQGGPNIRVSLLVDGSTAADVASALRHRLGAAEPGTPAARPAADLELALREGVDDDLPPQPDNSVLRIAHPDRAPVLGGADAVALFDRFHHLSTGAAIDSLRAAGGERPAARMRLAVALMLLCATRFPGPLRLGGMSFRSHVEGAIMESATPDRLRAELSRLSERWLPRLTPLVELVLRSARTGEPLHLPGLAAFTDGVEGLVPEARRLLALDRLRLPLTGRHGETSWDESVLARSPFHARLQRDPRWLAAAASDPVLRLHRVLVNWTYLHLTRLGVTPGQRLALGQVVADVVDRHADTEIRFTPGARDTAGLPALRYARDNRTGVRIPEGVDWSELPAPRPVGELTALPDGRPTPAGGLDPRSPDDWGTFLRCAAGASRLRPAAGAERFPASVHRVVSSAGQRYPADLHTVFGDTASARYEPVHHALARPAGPEPAGVPRDLVVTVTPWRTEFKYGEFAYRLQCMDAGVLVGQTLAVAEAAGWDLGVCYHFPDAEVDRVIGVDGTTTRSYAVLTAGPAAVPVAARPAPVGHPVEDAARARPGAPRVSAPPLLGRLRAGVVEWVDLPPTDPGDDAWTARRSSLGFFGRGGLTAEELAGLLDRIRAPYRNDLPGGRCFDQTAHVVTIGDVAGVAPGVYLVVDGRRLGLLRRGDVRHELRHAVTRSVIDVGCVPVALTVVTDYEAALPVHGDRWYRIQGMEAGIATQRGYLAAAARSLACQAHCGLDPDVLMTALGLADQHLEPMIQLLVGRPKDVGFAYELGVF
;
A
#
# COMPACT_ATOMS: atom_id res chain seq x y z
N MET A 1 25.69 -10.98 17.17
CA MET A 1 25.89 -11.93 16.05
C MET A 1 27.15 -12.74 16.34
N THR A 2 26.99 -13.90 16.97
CA THR A 2 28.06 -14.91 17.06
C THR A 2 28.29 -15.45 15.64
N ARG A 3 29.56 -15.50 15.20
CA ARG A 3 29.94 -16.10 13.91
C ARG A 3 29.48 -17.56 13.90
N LEU A 4 28.67 -17.95 12.92
CA LEU A 4 28.37 -19.35 12.67
C LEU A 4 29.67 -20.08 12.30
N PRO A 5 29.90 -21.32 12.76
CA PRO A 5 31.07 -22.11 12.40
C PRO A 5 31.11 -22.39 10.88
N GLU A 6 32.30 -22.67 10.34
CA GLU A 6 32.59 -22.74 8.88
C GLU A 6 31.77 -23.81 8.13
N SER A 7 31.16 -24.78 8.82
CA SER A 7 30.17 -25.70 8.25
C SER A 7 29.06 -26.03 9.25
N VAL A 8 27.80 -25.73 8.91
CA VAL A 8 26.61 -26.11 9.70
C VAL A 8 25.68 -27.02 8.90
N THR A 9 24.91 -27.88 9.56
CA THR A 9 23.94 -28.79 8.92
C THR A 9 22.70 -28.95 9.78
N TRP A 10 21.54 -29.09 9.14
CA TRP A 10 20.29 -29.39 9.83
C TRP A 10 20.16 -30.88 10.14
N LEU A 11 19.80 -31.17 11.39
CA LEU A 11 19.35 -32.48 11.86
C LEU A 11 17.88 -32.40 12.25
N ASP A 12 17.03 -33.01 11.43
CA ASP A 12 15.59 -33.09 11.66
C ASP A 12 15.17 -34.52 11.98
N HIS A 13 14.51 -34.68 13.12
CA HIS A 13 13.95 -35.96 13.58
C HIS A 13 12.52 -35.77 14.07
N ARG A 14 11.63 -36.67 13.68
CA ARG A 14 10.29 -36.82 14.26
C ARG A 14 10.33 -37.87 15.35
N VAL A 15 9.81 -37.52 16.52
CA VAL A 15 9.75 -38.39 17.70
C VAL A 15 8.29 -38.75 17.94
N TYR A 16 7.92 -39.98 17.61
CA TYR A 16 6.56 -40.47 17.72
C TYR A 16 6.26 -40.86 19.16
N ARG A 17 5.20 -40.26 19.72
CA ARG A 17 4.76 -40.44 21.09
C ARG A 17 3.24 -40.35 21.18
N SER A 18 2.60 -41.42 21.62
CA SER A 18 1.17 -41.47 21.96
C SER A 18 0.88 -40.83 23.32
N THR A 19 1.90 -40.68 24.17
CA THR A 19 1.83 -40.05 25.49
C THR A 19 1.85 -38.52 25.41
N SER A 20 1.63 -37.87 26.56
CA SER A 20 1.67 -36.40 26.67
C SER A 20 2.99 -35.83 26.17
N HIS A 21 2.93 -35.13 25.04
CA HIS A 21 4.07 -34.43 24.45
C HIS A 21 4.69 -33.41 25.41
N ASP A 22 3.94 -32.91 26.41
CA ASP A 22 4.44 -31.95 27.37
C ASP A 22 5.50 -32.55 28.30
N ALA A 23 5.25 -33.74 28.82
CA ALA A 23 6.21 -34.48 29.65
C ALA A 23 7.46 -34.85 28.83
N VAL A 24 7.27 -35.32 27.59
CA VAL A 24 8.39 -35.63 26.69
C VAL A 24 9.24 -34.40 26.43
N ILE A 25 8.62 -33.23 26.18
CA ILE A 25 9.34 -31.98 25.96
C ILE A 25 10.09 -31.54 27.22
N ALA A 26 9.43 -31.53 28.38
CA ALA A 26 10.00 -31.00 29.62
C ALA A 26 11.08 -31.91 30.23
N GLU A 27 10.88 -33.22 30.18
CA GLU A 27 11.68 -34.20 30.95
C GLU A 27 12.72 -34.92 30.08
N GLN A 28 12.50 -35.04 28.76
CA GLN A 28 13.42 -35.76 27.87
C GLN A 28 14.13 -34.81 26.89
N LEU A 29 13.36 -34.02 26.14
CA LEU A 29 13.93 -33.13 25.12
C LEU A 29 14.65 -31.94 25.73
N ALA A 30 14.09 -31.28 26.73
CA ALA A 30 14.71 -30.09 27.28
C ALA A 30 16.11 -30.37 27.88
N PRO A 31 16.33 -31.43 28.69
CA PRO A 31 17.68 -31.80 29.12
C PRO A 31 18.61 -32.14 27.95
N LEU A 32 18.12 -32.85 26.92
CA LEU A 32 18.92 -33.12 25.72
C LEU A 32 19.36 -31.82 25.03
N LEU A 33 18.45 -30.87 24.86
CA LEU A 33 18.72 -29.58 24.21
C LEU A 33 19.70 -28.73 25.01
N ASP A 34 19.68 -28.83 26.34
CA ASP A 34 20.64 -28.18 27.23
C ASP A 34 22.04 -28.81 27.07
N ASP A 35 22.13 -30.15 27.05
CA ASP A 35 23.39 -30.89 26.90
C ASP A 35 24.09 -30.60 25.56
N VAL A 36 23.32 -30.44 24.48
CA VAL A 36 23.87 -30.15 23.13
C VAL A 36 23.88 -28.66 22.78
N ALA A 37 23.56 -27.77 23.73
CA ALA A 37 23.38 -26.35 23.44
C ALA A 37 24.63 -25.69 22.83
N GLY A 38 25.82 -26.07 23.29
CA GLY A 38 27.10 -25.56 22.78
C GLY A 38 27.47 -26.04 21.37
N GLN A 39 26.80 -27.10 20.88
CA GLN A 39 27.04 -27.71 19.56
C GLN A 39 25.98 -27.27 18.52
N CYS A 40 24.95 -26.55 18.96
CA CYS A 40 23.82 -26.15 18.13
C CYS A 40 23.72 -24.63 18.02
N ALA A 41 23.74 -24.10 16.80
CA ALA A 41 23.45 -22.71 16.51
C ALA A 41 21.97 -22.37 16.72
N LEU A 42 21.06 -23.28 16.33
CA LEU A 42 19.61 -23.14 16.51
C LEU A 42 19.01 -24.46 16.98
N ARG A 43 17.98 -24.35 17.82
CA ARG A 43 17.26 -25.49 18.44
C ARG A 43 15.77 -25.22 18.37
N GLN A 44 15.02 -26.08 17.69
CA GLN A 44 13.59 -25.87 17.45
C GLN A 44 12.77 -27.13 17.73
N ILE A 45 11.58 -26.95 18.29
CA ILE A 45 10.58 -28.01 18.47
C ILE A 45 9.24 -27.63 17.83
N PHE A 46 8.59 -28.62 17.23
CA PHE A 46 7.27 -28.53 16.62
C PHE A 46 6.43 -29.73 17.05
N ARG A 47 5.12 -29.53 17.21
CA ARG A 47 4.16 -30.61 17.37
C ARG A 47 3.53 -30.85 16.01
N GLU A 48 3.68 -32.05 15.46
CA GLU A 48 3.23 -32.44 14.12
C GLU A 48 2.35 -33.69 14.19
N TRP A 49 1.69 -33.99 13.07
CA TRP A 49 0.69 -35.06 12.96
C TRP A 49 1.01 -36.09 11.86
N GLN A 50 1.93 -35.78 10.94
CA GLN A 50 2.28 -36.64 9.79
C GLN A 50 2.88 -37.98 10.25
N GLY A 51 2.25 -39.08 9.82
CA GLY A 51 2.56 -40.44 10.30
C GLY A 51 2.11 -40.70 11.75
N GLY A 52 1.29 -39.84 12.33
CA GLY A 52 0.80 -39.90 13.73
C GLY A 52 1.34 -38.77 14.62
N PRO A 53 0.79 -38.60 15.84
CA PRO A 53 1.22 -37.55 16.77
C PRO A 53 2.71 -37.63 17.10
N ASN A 54 3.45 -36.58 16.77
CA ASN A 54 4.89 -36.55 16.96
C ASN A 54 5.42 -35.17 17.32
N ILE A 55 6.64 -35.14 17.84
CA ILE A 55 7.41 -33.92 18.07
C ILE A 55 8.55 -33.90 17.05
N ARG A 56 8.56 -32.91 16.15
CA ARG A 56 9.71 -32.66 15.29
C ARG A 56 10.74 -31.85 16.06
N VAL A 57 11.95 -32.36 16.12
CA VAL A 57 13.14 -31.71 16.67
C VAL A 57 14.05 -31.34 15.52
N SER A 58 14.31 -30.05 15.33
CA SER A 58 15.15 -29.51 14.27
C SER A 58 16.33 -28.78 14.90
N LEU A 59 17.55 -29.27 14.66
CA LEU A 59 18.79 -28.73 15.22
C LEU A 59 19.73 -28.27 14.11
N LEU A 60 20.17 -27.02 14.16
CA LEU A 60 21.24 -26.54 13.29
C LEU A 60 22.57 -26.76 14.02
N VAL A 61 23.30 -27.80 13.65
CA VAL A 61 24.52 -28.26 14.34
C VAL A 61 25.78 -27.94 13.54
N ASP A 62 26.90 -27.85 14.24
CA ASP A 62 28.22 -27.88 13.61
C ASP A 62 28.41 -29.23 12.88
N GLY A 63 28.85 -29.17 11.62
CA GLY A 63 29.08 -30.36 10.79
C GLY A 63 30.04 -31.38 11.43
N SER A 64 31.01 -30.93 12.23
CA SER A 64 31.98 -31.78 12.93
C SER A 64 31.38 -32.60 14.08
N THR A 65 30.28 -32.14 14.68
CA THR A 65 29.63 -32.80 15.84
C THR A 65 28.27 -33.40 15.50
N ALA A 66 27.82 -33.28 14.25
CA ALA A 66 26.49 -33.70 13.82
C ALA A 66 26.19 -35.19 14.09
N ALA A 67 27.18 -36.07 13.93
CA ALA A 67 27.02 -37.51 14.18
C ALA A 67 26.77 -37.81 15.67
N ASP A 68 27.51 -37.13 16.55
CA ASP A 68 27.42 -37.30 18.00
C ASP A 68 26.09 -36.78 18.53
N VAL A 69 25.66 -35.60 18.08
CA VAL A 69 24.34 -35.03 18.43
C VAL A 69 23.21 -35.93 17.96
N ALA A 70 23.28 -36.46 16.73
CA ALA A 70 22.27 -37.38 16.22
C ALA A 70 22.24 -38.70 17.01
N SER A 71 23.40 -39.19 17.46
CA SER A 71 23.50 -40.38 18.31
C SER A 71 22.88 -40.14 19.69
N ALA A 72 23.19 -39.02 20.35
CA ALA A 72 22.62 -38.63 21.63
C ALA A 72 21.09 -38.50 21.57
N LEU A 73 20.57 -37.91 20.48
CA LEU A 73 19.14 -37.78 20.25
C LEU A 73 18.47 -39.16 20.15
N ARG A 74 19.01 -40.07 19.31
CA ARG A 74 18.49 -41.44 19.18
C ARG A 74 18.60 -42.25 20.47
N HIS A 75 19.70 -42.13 21.19
CA HIS A 75 19.90 -42.85 22.44
C HIS A 75 18.89 -42.40 23.50
N ARG A 76 18.68 -41.09 23.67
CA ARG A 76 17.76 -40.58 24.71
C ARG A 76 16.29 -40.74 24.34
N LEU A 77 15.95 -40.64 23.06
CA LEU A 77 14.57 -40.64 22.56
C LEU A 77 14.14 -41.96 21.90
N GLY A 78 15.04 -42.91 21.70
CA GLY A 78 14.75 -44.23 21.10
C GLY A 78 14.97 -45.40 22.06
N ALA A 79 15.16 -45.15 23.36
CA ALA A 79 15.45 -46.18 24.36
C ALA A 79 14.25 -47.08 24.73
N ALA A 80 13.04 -46.78 24.23
CA ALA A 80 11.84 -47.56 24.50
C ALA A 80 11.51 -48.48 23.31
N GLU A 81 11.01 -49.69 23.60
CA GLU A 81 10.57 -50.65 22.57
C GLU A 81 9.49 -50.02 21.67
N PRO A 82 9.64 -50.07 20.33
CA PRO A 82 8.64 -49.55 19.40
C PRO A 82 7.29 -50.23 19.59
N GLY A 83 6.23 -49.43 19.71
CA GLY A 83 4.85 -49.92 19.79
C GLY A 83 4.29 -50.32 18.41
N THR A 84 3.03 -50.78 18.37
CA THR A 84 2.36 -51.02 17.09
C THR A 84 1.94 -49.69 16.45
N PRO A 85 2.11 -49.50 15.12
CA PRO A 85 1.59 -48.33 14.42
C PRO A 85 0.07 -48.19 14.61
N ALA A 86 -0.40 -47.00 15.00
CA ALA A 86 -1.82 -46.70 15.07
C ALA A 86 -2.38 -46.49 13.65
N ALA A 87 -3.63 -46.88 13.40
CA ALA A 87 -4.27 -46.62 12.10
C ALA A 87 -4.39 -45.11 11.82
N ARG A 88 -4.22 -44.69 10.56
CA ARG A 88 -4.32 -43.29 10.13
C ARG A 88 -5.77 -42.79 10.23
N PRO A 89 -6.07 -41.76 11.03
CA PRO A 89 -7.38 -41.11 11.05
C PRO A 89 -7.74 -40.47 9.70
N ALA A 90 -9.02 -40.52 9.30
CA ALA A 90 -9.49 -39.85 8.08
C ALA A 90 -9.31 -38.32 8.11
N ALA A 91 -9.33 -37.71 9.31
CA ALA A 91 -9.13 -36.28 9.51
C ALA A 91 -7.71 -35.80 9.10
N ASP A 92 -6.71 -36.69 9.14
CA ASP A 92 -5.33 -36.36 8.80
C ASP A 92 -5.16 -36.12 7.29
N LEU A 93 -5.93 -36.83 6.45
CA LEU A 93 -5.91 -36.62 5.00
C LEU A 93 -6.53 -35.27 4.59
N GLU A 94 -7.62 -34.88 5.26
CA GLU A 94 -8.24 -33.56 5.04
C GLU A 94 -7.31 -32.44 5.54
N LEU A 95 -6.58 -32.67 6.63
CA LEU A 95 -5.58 -31.74 7.14
C LEU A 95 -4.38 -31.61 6.20
N ALA A 96 -3.91 -32.71 5.59
CA ALA A 96 -2.87 -32.71 4.56
C ALA A 96 -3.21 -31.77 3.40
N LEU A 97 -4.43 -31.90 2.87
CA LEU A 97 -4.96 -31.07 1.79
C LEU A 97 -5.04 -29.59 2.20
N ARG A 98 -5.42 -29.31 3.45
CA ARG A 98 -5.54 -27.93 3.97
C ARG A 98 -4.19 -27.27 4.25
N GLU A 99 -3.21 -28.02 4.73
CA GLU A 99 -1.86 -27.51 5.01
C GLU A 99 -0.97 -27.49 3.75
N GLY A 100 -1.46 -28.07 2.63
CA GLY A 100 -0.72 -28.13 1.36
C GLY A 100 0.51 -29.02 1.45
N VAL A 101 0.43 -30.11 2.22
CA VAL A 101 1.53 -31.02 2.48
C VAL A 101 1.19 -32.40 1.94
N ASP A 102 2.07 -32.95 1.11
CA ASP A 102 2.00 -34.35 0.72
C ASP A 102 2.31 -35.22 1.94
N ASP A 103 1.31 -35.92 2.45
CA ASP A 103 1.47 -36.86 3.56
C ASP A 103 1.35 -38.30 3.06
N ASP A 104 2.33 -38.71 2.27
CA ASP A 104 2.52 -40.10 1.81
C ASP A 104 3.14 -41.00 2.90
N LEU A 105 3.43 -40.44 4.07
CA LEU A 105 4.08 -41.17 5.15
C LEU A 105 3.08 -42.14 5.82
N PRO A 106 3.36 -43.46 5.85
CA PRO A 106 2.52 -44.39 6.59
C PRO A 106 2.59 -44.11 8.10
N PRO A 107 1.57 -44.53 8.88
CA PRO A 107 1.61 -44.42 10.33
C PRO A 107 2.87 -45.03 10.91
N GLN A 108 3.52 -44.30 11.80
CA GLN A 108 4.76 -44.71 12.43
C GLN A 108 4.49 -45.41 13.77
N PRO A 109 5.31 -46.38 14.17
CA PRO A 109 5.26 -46.99 15.49
C PRO A 109 5.34 -45.94 16.61
N ASP A 110 4.57 -46.12 17.67
CA ASP A 110 4.81 -45.35 18.89
C ASP A 110 6.22 -45.64 19.45
N ASN A 111 6.78 -44.71 20.21
CA ASN A 111 8.15 -44.77 20.73
C ASN A 111 9.27 -44.79 19.67
N SER A 112 8.98 -44.49 18.40
CA SER A 112 9.98 -44.45 17.33
C SER A 112 10.55 -43.06 17.05
N VAL A 113 11.70 -43.04 16.39
CA VAL A 113 12.36 -41.82 15.90
C VAL A 113 12.63 -41.96 14.40
N LEU A 114 12.13 -41.02 13.61
CA LEU A 114 12.31 -40.99 12.17
C LEU A 114 13.16 -39.78 11.78
N ARG A 115 14.28 -40.00 11.10
CA ARG A 115 15.05 -38.91 10.47
C ARG A 115 14.33 -38.44 9.21
N ILE A 116 14.22 -37.13 9.03
CA ILE A 116 13.61 -36.52 7.85
C ILE A 116 14.55 -35.48 7.24
N ALA A 117 14.27 -35.09 5.99
CA ALA A 117 14.93 -33.94 5.38
C ALA A 117 14.42 -32.65 6.00
N HIS A 118 15.31 -31.66 6.12
CA HIS A 118 14.90 -30.32 6.55
C HIS A 118 14.00 -29.69 5.48
N PRO A 119 12.79 -29.22 5.84
CA PRO A 119 11.86 -28.67 4.85
C PRO A 119 12.32 -27.30 4.34
N ASP A 120 12.29 -27.09 3.02
CA ASP A 120 12.50 -25.76 2.44
C ASP A 120 11.23 -24.91 2.60
N ARG A 121 11.35 -23.84 3.40
CA ARG A 121 10.25 -22.89 3.66
C ARG A 121 10.37 -21.60 2.86
N ALA A 122 11.41 -21.44 2.03
CA ALA A 122 11.62 -20.25 1.22
C ALA A 122 10.43 -19.94 0.28
N PRO A 123 9.78 -20.93 -0.37
CA PRO A 123 8.62 -20.66 -1.23
C PRO A 123 7.44 -20.03 -0.48
N VAL A 124 7.22 -20.44 0.77
CA VAL A 124 6.10 -19.98 1.60
C VAL A 124 6.40 -18.64 2.27
N LEU A 125 7.63 -18.44 2.75
CA LEU A 125 8.00 -17.29 3.59
C LEU A 125 8.60 -16.11 2.82
N GLY A 126 8.95 -16.27 1.54
CA GLY A 126 9.44 -15.16 0.69
C GLY A 126 10.95 -15.09 0.50
N GLY A 127 11.69 -16.16 0.85
CA GLY A 127 13.12 -16.29 0.59
C GLY A 127 13.97 -16.56 1.84
N ALA A 128 15.29 -16.68 1.64
CA ALA A 128 16.24 -17.13 2.66
C ALA A 128 16.28 -16.24 3.93
N ASP A 129 16.17 -14.91 3.79
CA ASP A 129 16.21 -14.00 4.94
C ASP A 129 14.98 -14.14 5.84
N ALA A 130 13.80 -14.39 5.24
CA ALA A 130 12.58 -14.67 5.99
C ALA A 130 12.63 -16.05 6.65
N VAL A 131 13.19 -17.06 5.98
CA VAL A 131 13.47 -18.37 6.60
C VAL A 131 14.39 -18.19 7.81
N ALA A 132 15.49 -17.43 7.67
CA ALA A 132 16.41 -17.17 8.77
C ALA A 132 15.76 -16.42 9.95
N LEU A 133 14.90 -15.42 9.67
CA LEU A 133 14.12 -14.74 10.70
C LEU A 133 13.16 -15.72 11.40
N PHE A 134 12.44 -16.51 10.62
CA PHE A 134 11.49 -17.50 11.12
C PHE A 134 12.18 -18.58 11.96
N ASP A 135 13.39 -18.98 11.59
CA ASP A 135 14.20 -19.93 12.33
C ASP A 135 14.67 -19.38 13.67
N ARG A 136 15.08 -18.10 13.71
CA ARG A 136 15.38 -17.41 14.97
C ARG A 136 14.14 -17.26 15.85
N PHE A 137 12.98 -16.95 15.26
CA PHE A 137 11.71 -16.95 15.99
C PHE A 137 11.39 -18.33 16.58
N HIS A 138 11.52 -19.40 15.80
CA HIS A 138 11.27 -20.76 16.28
C HIS A 138 12.26 -21.20 17.36
N HIS A 139 13.52 -20.78 17.26
CA HIS A 139 14.51 -21.02 18.29
C HIS A 139 14.15 -20.33 19.60
N LEU A 140 13.89 -19.02 19.54
CA LEU A 140 13.45 -18.21 20.67
C LEU A 140 12.21 -18.80 21.33
N SER A 141 11.20 -19.07 20.51
CA SER A 141 9.89 -19.52 20.96
C SER A 141 9.90 -20.97 21.45
N THR A 142 10.94 -21.76 21.11
CA THR A 142 11.22 -23.07 21.70
C THR A 142 11.76 -22.94 23.11
N GLY A 143 12.75 -22.07 23.33
CA GLY A 143 13.28 -21.80 24.67
C GLY A 143 12.18 -21.33 25.62
N ALA A 144 11.42 -20.31 25.22
CA ALA A 144 10.31 -19.79 26.04
C ALA A 144 9.24 -20.85 26.34
N ALA A 145 8.94 -21.75 25.40
CA ALA A 145 7.96 -22.82 25.62
C ALA A 145 8.47 -23.86 26.63
N ILE A 146 9.75 -24.23 26.56
CA ILE A 146 10.39 -25.14 27.52
C ILE A 146 10.36 -24.53 28.92
N ASP A 147 10.69 -23.25 29.06
CA ASP A 147 10.65 -22.55 30.35
C ASP A 147 9.24 -22.57 30.96
N SER A 148 8.21 -22.29 30.15
CA SER A 148 6.82 -22.37 30.58
C SER A 148 6.42 -23.79 31.00
N LEU A 149 6.82 -24.82 30.25
CA LEU A 149 6.46 -26.22 30.53
C LEU A 149 7.18 -26.77 31.78
N ARG A 150 8.47 -26.44 31.96
CA ARG A 150 9.26 -26.79 33.16
C ARG A 150 8.67 -26.15 34.42
N ALA A 151 8.38 -24.85 34.36
CA ALA A 151 7.79 -24.14 35.50
C ALA A 151 6.37 -24.60 35.86
N ALA A 152 5.63 -25.12 34.88
CA ALA A 152 4.29 -25.68 35.09
C ALA A 152 4.32 -27.11 35.68
N GLY A 153 5.47 -27.78 35.72
CA GLY A 153 5.59 -29.18 36.16
C GLY A 153 4.96 -30.18 35.18
N GLY A 154 5.14 -29.97 33.87
CA GLY A 154 4.68 -30.89 32.83
C GLY A 154 3.19 -30.76 32.47
N GLU A 155 2.27 -30.73 33.45
CA GLU A 155 0.82 -30.74 33.17
C GLU A 155 0.00 -29.85 34.11
N ARG A 156 -0.20 -28.59 33.72
CA ARG A 156 -1.20 -27.71 34.33
C ARG A 156 -1.99 -26.95 33.26
N PRO A 157 -3.09 -27.54 32.72
CA PRO A 157 -3.91 -26.92 31.69
C PRO A 157 -4.34 -25.48 32.03
N ALA A 158 -4.69 -25.21 33.29
CA ALA A 158 -5.08 -23.87 33.74
C ALA A 158 -3.94 -22.83 33.70
N ALA A 159 -2.68 -23.23 33.91
CA ALA A 159 -1.54 -22.33 33.79
C ALA A 159 -1.27 -21.98 32.32
N ARG A 160 -1.33 -22.97 31.43
CA ARG A 160 -1.21 -22.80 29.98
C ARG A 160 -2.27 -21.85 29.41
N MET A 161 -3.54 -22.06 29.78
CA MET A 161 -4.63 -21.21 29.29
C MET A 161 -4.47 -19.77 29.78
N ARG A 162 -4.03 -19.55 31.03
CA ARG A 162 -3.73 -18.20 31.55
C ARG A 162 -2.59 -17.52 30.78
N LEU A 163 -1.50 -18.23 30.55
CA LEU A 163 -0.40 -17.73 29.74
C LEU A 163 -0.86 -17.38 28.31
N ALA A 164 -1.68 -18.24 27.70
CA ALA A 164 -2.21 -18.02 26.36
C ALA A 164 -3.07 -16.75 26.27
N VAL A 165 -3.99 -16.54 27.23
CA VAL A 165 -4.81 -15.31 27.31
C VAL A 165 -3.94 -14.08 27.50
N ALA A 166 -2.93 -14.14 28.39
CA ALA A 166 -2.01 -13.04 28.61
C ALA A 166 -1.22 -12.68 27.35
N LEU A 167 -0.68 -13.67 26.65
CA LEU A 167 0.04 -13.48 25.38
C LEU A 167 -0.84 -12.86 24.30
N MET A 168 -2.07 -13.34 24.14
CA MET A 168 -3.02 -12.80 23.14
C MET A 168 -3.41 -11.35 23.46
N LEU A 169 -3.66 -11.04 24.74
CA LEU A 169 -3.98 -9.67 25.17
C LEU A 169 -2.78 -8.74 25.04
N LEU A 170 -1.58 -9.14 25.47
CA LEU A 170 -0.36 -8.35 25.27
C LEU A 170 -0.04 -8.14 23.79
N CYS A 171 -0.33 -9.12 22.94
CA CYS A 171 -0.25 -8.95 21.49
C CYS A 171 -1.25 -7.89 21.00
N ALA A 172 -2.51 -7.90 21.47
CA ALA A 172 -3.49 -6.87 21.14
C ALA A 172 -3.02 -5.48 21.61
N THR A 173 -2.46 -5.36 22.83
CA THR A 173 -2.02 -4.07 23.37
C THR A 173 -0.83 -3.48 22.64
N ARG A 174 -0.12 -4.26 21.80
CA ARG A 174 0.99 -3.78 20.97
C ARG A 174 0.54 -3.06 19.70
N PHE A 175 -0.75 -3.11 19.36
CA PHE A 175 -1.28 -2.35 18.25
C PHE A 175 -1.46 -0.86 18.64
N PRO A 176 -0.98 0.10 17.84
CA PRO A 176 -1.19 1.51 18.09
C PRO A 176 -2.68 1.90 18.14
N GLY A 177 -3.06 2.64 19.19
CA GLY A 177 -4.42 3.15 19.36
C GLY A 177 -5.27 2.32 20.33
N PRO A 178 -6.61 2.38 20.21
CA PRO A 178 -7.50 1.72 21.15
C PRO A 178 -7.44 0.20 21.01
N LEU A 179 -7.61 -0.51 22.13
CA LEU A 179 -7.49 -1.97 22.22
C LEU A 179 -8.31 -2.74 21.16
N ARG A 180 -9.47 -2.19 20.75
CA ARG A 180 -10.31 -2.75 19.69
C ARG A 180 -9.60 -2.99 18.37
N LEU A 181 -8.63 -2.15 17.99
CA LEU A 181 -7.92 -2.28 16.73
C LEU A 181 -6.93 -3.46 16.79
N GLY A 182 -6.17 -3.58 17.88
CA GLY A 182 -5.28 -4.70 18.10
C GLY A 182 -5.99 -6.03 18.33
N GLY A 183 -7.19 -5.98 18.91
CA GLY A 183 -8.01 -7.15 19.15
C GLY A 183 -8.83 -7.65 17.94
N MET A 184 -8.94 -6.85 16.88
CA MET A 184 -9.74 -7.16 15.68
C MET A 184 -9.34 -8.48 15.01
N SER A 185 -8.04 -8.82 15.05
CA SER A 185 -7.52 -10.07 14.49
C SER A 185 -8.08 -11.31 15.19
N PHE A 186 -8.35 -11.23 16.51
CA PHE A 186 -8.95 -12.34 17.26
C PHE A 186 -10.42 -12.51 16.91
N ARG A 187 -11.18 -11.40 16.77
CA ARG A 187 -12.57 -11.44 16.30
C ARG A 187 -12.66 -12.02 14.89
N SER A 188 -11.77 -11.59 13.98
CA SER A 188 -11.68 -12.14 12.62
C SER A 188 -11.38 -13.64 12.62
N HIS A 189 -10.43 -14.11 13.44
CA HIS A 189 -10.14 -15.55 13.55
C HIS A 189 -11.37 -16.37 13.97
N VAL A 190 -12.14 -15.86 14.93
CA VAL A 190 -13.34 -16.55 15.42
C VAL A 190 -14.46 -16.56 14.39
N GLU A 191 -14.78 -15.39 13.83
CA GLU A 191 -15.83 -15.24 12.83
C GLU A 191 -15.50 -16.02 11.54
N GLY A 192 -14.22 -16.17 11.19
CA GLY A 192 -13.78 -16.98 10.06
C GLY A 192 -14.08 -18.47 10.29
N ALA A 193 -13.77 -18.98 11.49
CA ALA A 193 -14.10 -20.36 11.85
C ALA A 193 -15.62 -20.63 11.89
N ILE A 194 -16.42 -19.65 12.35
CA ILE A 194 -17.89 -19.75 12.32
C ILE A 194 -18.38 -19.81 10.87
N MET A 195 -17.89 -18.91 10.02
CA MET A 195 -18.28 -18.80 8.62
C MET A 195 -18.01 -20.08 7.82
N GLU A 196 -16.87 -20.73 8.07
CA GLU A 196 -16.46 -21.98 7.41
C GLU A 196 -17.07 -23.25 8.04
N SER A 197 -17.73 -23.14 9.18
CA SER A 197 -18.37 -24.28 9.86
C SER A 197 -19.57 -24.79 9.06
N ALA A 198 -19.75 -26.12 9.04
CA ALA A 198 -20.97 -26.75 8.53
C ALA A 198 -22.21 -26.42 9.39
N THR A 199 -22.00 -26.03 10.66
CA THR A 199 -23.06 -25.65 11.60
C THR A 199 -22.72 -24.32 12.29
N PRO A 200 -22.80 -23.17 11.57
CA PRO A 200 -22.33 -21.88 12.05
C PRO A 200 -23.05 -21.41 13.32
N ASP A 201 -24.38 -21.55 13.38
CA ASP A 201 -25.19 -21.09 14.52
C ASP A 201 -24.89 -21.88 15.80
N ARG A 202 -24.71 -23.20 15.66
CA ARG A 202 -24.34 -24.07 16.78
C ARG A 202 -22.97 -23.69 17.34
N LEU A 203 -21.97 -23.52 16.47
CA LEU A 203 -20.62 -23.13 16.89
C LEU A 203 -20.62 -21.76 17.56
N ARG A 204 -21.34 -20.78 17.01
CA ARG A 204 -21.51 -19.45 17.60
C ARG A 204 -22.10 -19.55 19.02
N ALA A 205 -23.18 -20.32 19.20
CA ALA A 205 -23.81 -20.52 20.51
C ALA A 205 -22.88 -21.21 21.54
N GLU A 206 -22.11 -22.21 21.12
CA GLU A 206 -21.14 -22.90 21.98
C GLU A 206 -20.01 -21.97 22.43
N LEU A 207 -19.46 -21.15 21.50
CA LEU A 207 -18.43 -20.16 21.80
C LEU A 207 -18.94 -19.05 22.75
N SER A 208 -20.16 -18.55 22.54
CA SER A 208 -20.78 -17.56 23.44
C SER A 208 -20.94 -18.10 24.86
N ARG A 209 -21.50 -19.32 25.02
CA ARG A 209 -21.66 -19.96 26.34
C ARG A 209 -20.31 -20.18 27.03
N LEU A 210 -19.28 -20.54 26.26
CA LEU A 210 -17.94 -20.70 26.79
C LEU A 210 -17.39 -19.37 27.31
N SER A 211 -17.54 -18.30 26.54
CA SER A 211 -17.08 -16.97 26.93
C SER A 211 -17.81 -16.46 28.17
N GLU A 212 -19.14 -16.56 28.22
CA GLU A 212 -19.96 -16.21 29.39
C GLU A 212 -19.49 -16.93 30.66
N ARG A 213 -19.11 -18.20 30.53
CA ARG A 213 -18.61 -19.01 31.65
C ARG A 213 -17.21 -18.58 32.12
N TRP A 214 -16.29 -18.30 31.19
CA TRP A 214 -14.87 -18.14 31.52
C TRP A 214 -14.44 -16.70 31.71
N LEU A 215 -15.07 -15.74 31.05
CA LEU A 215 -14.69 -14.34 31.11
C LEU A 215 -14.68 -13.79 32.55
N PRO A 216 -15.70 -14.00 33.40
CA PRO A 216 -15.65 -13.55 34.81
C PRO A 216 -14.48 -14.15 35.61
N ARG A 217 -14.07 -15.38 35.29
CA ARG A 217 -12.95 -16.07 35.96
C ARG A 217 -11.58 -15.54 35.52
N LEU A 218 -11.51 -14.96 34.32
CA LEU A 218 -10.29 -14.42 33.73
C LEU A 218 -10.15 -12.90 33.94
N THR A 219 -11.21 -12.21 34.36
CA THR A 219 -11.19 -10.76 34.64
C THR A 219 -10.00 -10.30 35.48
N PRO A 220 -9.60 -10.95 36.59
CA PRO A 220 -8.45 -10.50 37.36
C PRO A 220 -7.13 -10.54 36.57
N LEU A 221 -6.96 -11.54 35.71
CA LEU A 221 -5.79 -11.63 34.83
C LEU A 221 -5.84 -10.56 33.73
N VAL A 222 -7.02 -10.33 33.13
CA VAL A 222 -7.23 -9.29 32.12
C VAL A 222 -6.85 -7.92 32.68
N GLU A 223 -7.35 -7.57 33.87
CA GLU A 223 -7.03 -6.30 34.53
C GLU A 223 -5.55 -6.14 34.82
N LEU A 224 -4.89 -7.22 35.25
CA LEU A 224 -3.46 -7.24 35.49
C LEU A 224 -2.65 -7.04 34.20
N VAL A 225 -3.01 -7.73 33.12
CA VAL A 225 -2.37 -7.58 31.80
C VAL A 225 -2.54 -6.17 31.27
N LEU A 226 -3.76 -5.63 31.30
CA LEU A 226 -4.05 -4.28 30.81
C LEU A 226 -3.37 -3.20 31.69
N ARG A 227 -3.24 -3.44 33.00
CA ARG A 227 -2.47 -2.57 33.89
C ARG A 227 -0.99 -2.58 33.52
N SER A 228 -0.39 -3.76 33.43
CA SER A 228 1.00 -3.97 33.01
C SER A 228 1.30 -3.27 31.69
N ALA A 229 0.41 -3.40 30.69
CA ALA A 229 0.54 -2.72 29.40
C ALA A 229 0.49 -1.18 29.50
N ARG A 230 -0.27 -0.62 30.46
CA ARG A 230 -0.37 0.84 30.66
C ARG A 230 0.76 1.41 31.52
N THR A 231 1.22 0.67 32.54
CA THR A 231 2.16 1.15 33.55
C THR A 231 3.61 0.73 33.28
N GLY A 232 3.81 -0.27 32.42
CA GLY A 232 5.11 -0.92 32.22
C GLY A 232 5.52 -1.86 33.36
N GLU A 233 4.64 -2.11 34.35
CA GLU A 233 4.92 -3.05 35.44
C GLU A 233 5.09 -4.48 34.89
N PRO A 234 6.13 -5.22 35.30
CA PRO A 234 6.39 -6.55 34.77
C PRO A 234 5.30 -7.55 35.18
N LEU A 235 4.81 -8.32 34.19
CA LEU A 235 3.88 -9.42 34.44
C LEU A 235 4.66 -10.72 34.69
N HIS A 236 4.54 -11.27 35.89
CA HIS A 236 5.24 -12.50 36.28
C HIS A 236 4.44 -13.76 35.91
N LEU A 237 4.58 -14.19 34.65
CA LEU A 237 4.13 -15.52 34.20
C LEU A 237 5.31 -16.30 33.60
N PRO A 238 5.46 -17.61 33.91
CA PRO A 238 6.61 -18.38 33.43
C PRO A 238 6.71 -18.43 31.90
N GLY A 239 7.90 -18.11 31.38
CA GLY A 239 8.20 -18.02 29.94
C GLY A 239 7.57 -16.84 29.20
N LEU A 240 6.76 -16.01 29.87
CA LEU A 240 6.12 -14.85 29.25
C LEU A 240 7.15 -13.80 28.83
N ALA A 241 8.02 -13.37 29.74
CA ALA A 241 9.05 -12.36 29.46
C ALA A 241 10.01 -12.85 28.37
N ALA A 242 10.49 -14.10 28.49
CA ALA A 242 11.36 -14.73 27.50
C ALA A 242 10.76 -14.71 26.08
N PHE A 243 9.45 -14.97 25.95
CA PHE A 243 8.77 -14.85 24.66
C PHE A 243 8.56 -13.39 24.23
N THR A 244 7.99 -12.55 25.10
CA THR A 244 7.57 -11.18 24.73
C THR A 244 8.73 -10.24 24.46
N ASP A 245 9.80 -10.28 25.27
CA ASP A 245 11.04 -9.52 25.07
C ASP A 245 11.83 -10.08 23.89
N GLY A 246 11.85 -11.42 23.78
CA GLY A 246 12.49 -12.12 22.69
C GLY A 246 11.92 -11.77 21.33
N VAL A 247 10.59 -11.76 21.21
CA VAL A 247 9.88 -11.31 20.01
C VAL A 247 10.17 -9.86 19.73
N GLU A 248 10.26 -9.00 20.75
CA GLU A 248 10.60 -7.58 20.57
C GLU A 248 11.97 -7.39 19.93
N GLY A 249 12.96 -8.22 20.31
CA GLY A 249 14.28 -8.25 19.66
C GLY A 249 14.25 -8.64 18.18
N LEU A 250 13.21 -9.32 17.71
CA LEU A 250 13.03 -9.73 16.31
C LEU A 250 12.20 -8.73 15.49
N VAL A 251 11.45 -7.83 16.14
CA VAL A 251 10.57 -6.85 15.49
C VAL A 251 11.30 -5.96 14.47
N PRO A 252 12.50 -5.40 14.75
CA PRO A 252 13.19 -4.54 13.78
C PRO A 252 13.45 -5.23 12.45
N GLU A 253 13.87 -6.50 12.49
CA GLU A 253 14.15 -7.28 11.29
C GLU A 253 12.85 -7.75 10.60
N ALA A 254 11.83 -8.14 11.37
CA ALA A 254 10.51 -8.45 10.81
C ALA A 254 9.91 -7.25 10.07
N ARG A 255 10.00 -6.05 10.66
CA ARG A 255 9.62 -4.78 10.02
C ARG A 255 10.41 -4.55 8.74
N ARG A 256 11.73 -4.74 8.80
CA ARG A 256 12.61 -4.59 7.64
C ARG A 256 12.22 -5.53 6.51
N LEU A 257 12.02 -6.82 6.79
CA LEU A 257 11.66 -7.80 5.77
C LEU A 257 10.23 -7.61 5.24
N LEU A 258 9.27 -7.17 6.06
CA LEU A 258 7.93 -6.78 5.59
C LEU A 258 7.98 -5.55 4.69
N ALA A 259 8.79 -4.56 5.04
CA ALA A 259 8.98 -3.35 4.24
C ALA A 259 9.61 -3.67 2.88
N LEU A 260 10.47 -4.69 2.81
CA LEU A 260 11.07 -5.17 1.56
C LEU A 260 10.20 -6.21 0.81
N ASP A 261 9.01 -6.53 1.33
CA ASP A 261 8.16 -7.67 0.89
C ASP A 261 8.88 -9.02 0.81
N ARG A 262 9.96 -9.17 1.58
CA ARG A 262 10.75 -10.40 1.70
C ARG A 262 10.27 -11.32 2.80
N LEU A 263 9.30 -10.88 3.61
CA LEU A 263 8.54 -11.71 4.55
C LEU A 263 7.08 -11.82 4.08
N ARG A 264 6.73 -12.97 3.53
CA ARG A 264 5.37 -13.29 3.14
C ARG A 264 4.58 -13.79 4.34
N LEU A 265 3.37 -13.26 4.49
CA LEU A 265 2.35 -13.83 5.36
C LEU A 265 1.27 -14.41 4.44
N PRO A 266 1.07 -15.73 4.40
CA PRO A 266 -0.08 -16.26 3.70
C PRO A 266 -1.35 -15.60 4.26
N LEU A 267 -2.12 -14.96 3.37
CA LEU A 267 -3.43 -14.42 3.70
C LEU A 267 -4.37 -15.60 3.97
N THR A 268 -5.07 -15.57 5.09
CA THR A 268 -5.90 -16.68 5.57
C THR A 268 -7.18 -16.79 4.74
N GLY A 269 -7.28 -17.90 4.00
CA GLY A 269 -8.46 -18.40 3.30
C GLY A 269 -8.11 -19.77 2.71
N ARG A 270 -9.12 -20.63 2.45
CA ARG A 270 -8.97 -22.03 1.96
C ARG A 270 -7.95 -22.23 0.82
N HIS A 271 -7.67 -21.18 0.04
CA HIS A 271 -6.73 -21.17 -1.10
C HIS A 271 -5.85 -19.90 -1.18
N GLY A 272 -5.66 -19.16 -0.09
CA GLY A 272 -4.95 -17.86 -0.13
C GLY A 272 -5.78 -16.70 -0.71
N GLU A 273 -7.09 -16.90 -0.83
CA GLU A 273 -8.05 -15.90 -1.30
C GLU A 273 -8.32 -14.84 -0.22
N THR A 274 -8.48 -13.58 -0.65
CA THR A 274 -8.88 -12.44 0.21
C THR A 274 -10.36 -12.09 0.08
N SER A 275 -11.09 -12.92 -0.66
CA SER A 275 -12.50 -12.73 -0.99
C SER A 275 -13.25 -14.04 -0.82
N TRP A 276 -14.26 -14.05 0.04
CA TRP A 276 -15.19 -15.16 0.16
C TRP A 276 -16.44 -14.92 -0.69
N ASP A 277 -17.08 -16.00 -1.15
CA ASP A 277 -18.37 -15.94 -1.85
C ASP A 277 -19.46 -15.28 -1.00
N GLU A 278 -20.44 -14.61 -1.62
CA GLU A 278 -21.54 -13.96 -0.88
C GLU A 278 -22.32 -14.93 0.02
N SER A 279 -22.50 -16.19 -0.40
CA SER A 279 -23.19 -17.22 0.38
C SER A 279 -22.44 -17.62 1.65
N VAL A 280 -21.11 -17.48 1.65
CA VAL A 280 -20.22 -17.72 2.79
C VAL A 280 -20.17 -16.45 3.65
N LEU A 281 -19.98 -15.28 3.05
CA LEU A 281 -20.00 -13.98 3.74
C LEU A 281 -21.30 -13.68 4.47
N ALA A 282 -22.44 -14.13 3.94
CA ALA A 282 -23.74 -13.99 4.61
C ALA A 282 -23.75 -14.57 6.04
N ARG A 283 -22.84 -15.51 6.34
CA ARG A 283 -22.70 -16.17 7.65
C ARG A 283 -21.87 -15.37 8.65
N SER A 284 -21.18 -14.31 8.21
CA SER A 284 -20.40 -13.41 9.07
C SER A 284 -20.59 -11.94 8.65
N PRO A 285 -21.49 -11.19 9.32
CA PRO A 285 -21.64 -9.76 9.10
C PRO A 285 -20.35 -8.98 9.29
N PHE A 286 -19.45 -9.48 10.15
CA PHE A 286 -18.13 -8.92 10.37
C PHE A 286 -17.26 -8.99 9.10
N HIS A 287 -17.06 -10.17 8.52
CA HIS A 287 -16.28 -10.33 7.28
C HIS A 287 -16.97 -9.70 6.08
N ALA A 288 -18.31 -9.74 6.00
CA ALA A 288 -19.07 -9.04 4.97
C ALA A 288 -18.79 -7.52 4.98
N ARG A 289 -18.74 -6.90 6.16
CA ARG A 289 -18.35 -5.48 6.30
C ARG A 289 -16.89 -5.25 5.92
N LEU A 290 -15.97 -6.09 6.40
CA LEU A 290 -14.54 -5.96 6.11
C LEU A 290 -14.22 -6.11 4.61
N GLN A 291 -14.79 -7.11 3.93
CA GLN A 291 -14.56 -7.34 2.50
C GLN A 291 -15.25 -6.28 1.64
N ARG A 292 -16.41 -5.76 2.06
CA ARG A 292 -17.09 -4.66 1.36
C ARG A 292 -16.50 -3.28 1.67
N ASP A 293 -15.62 -3.17 2.67
CA ASP A 293 -14.92 -1.95 2.99
C ASP A 293 -13.57 -1.89 2.23
N PRO A 294 -13.48 -1.11 1.15
CA PRO A 294 -12.24 -0.99 0.39
C PRO A 294 -11.08 -0.39 1.19
N ARG A 295 -11.35 0.28 2.33
CA ARG A 295 -10.31 0.80 3.24
C ARG A 295 -9.62 -0.34 3.99
N TRP A 296 -10.40 -1.32 4.46
CA TRP A 296 -9.86 -2.49 5.14
C TRP A 296 -9.05 -3.37 4.18
N LEU A 297 -9.55 -3.62 2.96
CA LEU A 297 -8.80 -4.39 1.96
C LEU A 297 -7.46 -3.75 1.60
N ALA A 298 -7.41 -2.42 1.49
CA ALA A 298 -6.18 -1.69 1.29
C ALA A 298 -5.24 -1.81 2.50
N ALA A 299 -5.75 -1.55 3.71
CA ALA A 299 -4.96 -1.64 4.94
C ALA A 299 -4.40 -3.06 5.18
N ALA A 300 -5.23 -4.09 4.99
CA ALA A 300 -4.83 -5.49 5.16
C ALA A 300 -3.71 -5.92 4.19
N ALA A 301 -3.63 -5.28 3.02
CA ALA A 301 -2.61 -5.53 2.01
C ALA A 301 -1.31 -4.74 2.24
N SER A 302 -1.41 -3.47 2.63
CA SER A 302 -0.26 -2.55 2.59
C SER A 302 0.11 -1.86 3.89
N ASP A 303 -0.75 -1.86 4.92
CA ASP A 303 -0.46 -1.14 6.17
C ASP A 303 0.68 -1.86 6.94
N PRO A 304 1.82 -1.20 7.18
CA PRO A 304 2.98 -1.84 7.80
C PRO A 304 2.75 -2.20 9.27
N VAL A 305 1.91 -1.45 9.98
CA VAL A 305 1.55 -1.71 11.37
C VAL A 305 0.64 -2.93 11.46
N LEU A 306 -0.36 -3.03 10.58
CA LEU A 306 -1.26 -4.17 10.50
C LEU A 306 -0.55 -5.43 9.98
N ARG A 307 0.32 -5.30 8.97
CA ARG A 307 1.15 -6.42 8.48
C ARG A 307 2.06 -6.95 9.58
N LEU A 308 2.76 -6.07 10.29
CA LEU A 308 3.57 -6.47 11.44
C LEU A 308 2.71 -7.08 12.55
N HIS A 309 1.58 -6.46 12.87
CA HIS A 309 0.66 -7.00 13.87
C HIS A 309 0.19 -8.40 13.52
N ARG A 310 -0.09 -8.67 12.24
CA ARG A 310 -0.42 -10.02 11.76
C ARG A 310 0.76 -11.00 11.88
N VAL A 311 2.01 -10.56 11.69
CA VAL A 311 3.19 -11.38 12.05
C VAL A 311 3.15 -11.72 13.54
N LEU A 312 2.96 -10.73 14.40
CA LEU A 312 2.97 -10.92 15.85
C LEU A 312 1.82 -11.82 16.33
N VAL A 313 0.63 -11.66 15.76
CA VAL A 313 -0.52 -12.53 16.03
C VAL A 313 -0.23 -13.97 15.58
N ASN A 314 0.30 -14.16 14.37
CA ASN A 314 0.66 -15.49 13.86
C ASN A 314 1.77 -16.14 14.69
N TRP A 315 2.78 -15.37 15.09
CA TRP A 315 3.86 -15.83 15.97
C TRP A 315 3.35 -16.19 17.36
N THR A 316 2.45 -15.39 17.93
CA THR A 316 1.74 -15.77 19.16
C THR A 316 1.00 -17.09 18.95
N TYR A 317 0.22 -17.26 17.88
CA TYR A 317 -0.48 -18.52 17.61
C TYR A 317 0.46 -19.72 17.44
N LEU A 318 1.57 -19.58 16.72
CA LEU A 318 2.58 -20.62 16.59
C LEU A 318 3.21 -20.98 17.93
N HIS A 319 3.40 -20.00 18.82
CA HIS A 319 3.87 -20.25 20.17
C HIS A 319 2.82 -20.97 21.02
N LEU A 320 1.54 -20.60 20.92
CA LEU A 320 0.44 -21.30 21.58
C LEU A 320 0.37 -22.77 21.16
N THR A 321 0.49 -23.06 19.85
CA THR A 321 0.57 -24.44 19.35
C THR A 321 1.76 -25.18 19.95
N ARG A 322 2.93 -24.54 20.08
CA ARG A 322 4.10 -25.16 20.73
C ARG A 322 3.89 -25.46 22.22
N LEU A 323 3.17 -24.60 22.92
CA LEU A 323 2.73 -24.82 24.30
C LEU A 323 1.69 -25.95 24.43
N GLY A 324 1.18 -26.51 23.33
CA GLY A 324 0.16 -27.54 23.34
C GLY A 324 -1.27 -26.99 23.48
N VAL A 325 -1.51 -25.75 23.03
CA VAL A 325 -2.86 -25.20 22.85
C VAL A 325 -3.39 -25.70 21.51
N THR A 326 -4.49 -26.45 21.53
CA THR A 326 -5.10 -27.00 20.31
C THR A 326 -5.81 -25.91 19.50
N PRO A 327 -6.08 -26.12 18.19
CA PRO A 327 -6.85 -25.16 17.40
C PRO A 327 -8.23 -24.84 17.98
N GLY A 328 -8.95 -25.83 18.52
CA GLY A 328 -10.24 -25.62 19.18
C GLY A 328 -10.13 -24.81 20.47
N GLN A 329 -9.08 -25.05 21.27
CA GLN A 329 -8.79 -24.22 22.44
C GLN A 329 -8.42 -22.79 22.03
N ARG A 330 -7.58 -22.61 21.02
CA ARG A 330 -7.21 -21.28 20.48
C ARG A 330 -8.44 -20.51 20.00
N LEU A 331 -9.37 -21.18 19.32
CA LEU A 331 -10.64 -20.59 18.89
C LEU A 331 -11.49 -20.13 20.09
N ALA A 332 -11.63 -20.99 21.10
CA ALA A 332 -12.36 -20.65 22.33
C ALA A 332 -11.71 -19.47 23.09
N LEU A 333 -10.38 -19.46 23.21
CA LEU A 333 -9.63 -18.35 23.82
C LEU A 333 -9.75 -17.07 22.98
N GLY A 334 -9.76 -17.20 21.65
CA GLY A 334 -9.99 -16.10 20.72
C GLY A 334 -11.33 -15.41 20.95
N GLN A 335 -12.39 -16.18 21.19
CA GLN A 335 -13.70 -15.64 21.54
C GLN A 335 -13.65 -14.87 22.86
N VAL A 336 -13.05 -15.45 23.90
CA VAL A 336 -12.91 -14.79 25.21
C VAL A 336 -12.14 -13.48 25.07
N VAL A 337 -11.01 -13.49 24.37
CA VAL A 337 -10.17 -12.30 24.14
C VAL A 337 -10.92 -11.25 23.32
N ALA A 338 -11.67 -11.65 22.30
CA ALA A 338 -12.47 -10.73 21.50
C ALA A 338 -13.58 -10.06 22.35
N ASP A 339 -14.23 -10.80 23.25
CA ASP A 339 -15.24 -10.23 24.16
C ASP A 339 -14.61 -9.34 25.23
N VAL A 340 -13.39 -9.64 25.70
CA VAL A 340 -12.60 -8.74 26.55
C VAL A 340 -12.31 -7.43 25.81
N VAL A 341 -11.83 -7.53 24.58
CA VAL A 341 -11.51 -6.38 23.73
C VAL A 341 -12.75 -5.51 23.54
N ASP A 342 -13.91 -6.09 23.24
CA ASP A 342 -15.15 -5.36 23.05
C ASP A 342 -15.59 -4.64 24.34
N ARG A 343 -15.41 -5.26 25.53
CA ARG A 343 -15.70 -4.62 26.83
C ARG A 343 -14.75 -3.49 27.20
N HIS A 344 -13.53 -3.50 26.67
CA HIS A 344 -12.48 -2.53 26.96
C HIS A 344 -12.09 -1.71 25.72
N ALA A 345 -12.99 -1.60 24.75
CA ALA A 345 -12.73 -1.17 23.38
C ALA A 345 -12.07 0.22 23.27
N ASP A 346 -12.40 1.13 24.18
CA ASP A 346 -11.90 2.51 24.22
C ASP A 346 -10.69 2.71 25.14
N THR A 347 -10.15 1.63 25.71
CA THR A 347 -8.92 1.73 26.51
C THR A 347 -7.78 2.15 25.61
N GLU A 348 -7.36 3.41 25.72
CA GLU A 348 -6.12 3.91 25.14
C GLU A 348 -4.93 3.38 25.93
N ILE A 349 -4.01 2.72 25.22
CA ILE A 349 -2.78 2.19 25.80
C ILE A 349 -1.63 3.07 25.33
N ARG A 350 -1.14 3.93 26.22
CA ARG A 350 -0.03 4.84 25.92
C ARG A 350 1.27 4.06 25.83
N PHE A 351 1.91 4.10 24.67
CA PHE A 351 3.30 3.70 24.54
C PHE A 351 4.19 4.73 25.24
N THR A 352 5.12 4.28 26.07
CA THR A 352 6.21 5.14 26.55
C THR A 352 7.14 5.44 25.36
N PRO A 353 7.31 6.71 24.93
CA PRO A 353 8.10 7.02 23.74
C PRO A 353 9.60 6.83 24.01
N GLY A 354 10.20 5.84 23.37
CA GLY A 354 11.65 5.78 23.15
C GLY A 354 12.03 6.62 21.93
N ALA A 355 12.39 7.87 22.18
CA ALA A 355 13.12 8.84 21.34
C ALA A 355 13.21 8.62 19.81
N ARG A 356 12.71 9.60 19.05
CA ARG A 356 13.51 10.30 18.02
C ARG A 356 12.89 11.65 17.63
N ASP A 357 13.66 12.68 17.92
CA ASP A 357 13.58 14.04 17.40
C ASP A 357 13.94 14.05 15.90
N THR A 358 13.17 14.77 15.07
CA THR A 358 13.48 15.05 13.66
C THR A 358 13.04 16.48 13.32
N ALA A 359 13.87 17.45 13.69
CA ALA A 359 13.63 18.87 13.40
C ALA A 359 13.88 19.23 11.91
N GLY A 360 13.10 20.20 11.39
CA GLY A 360 13.48 21.02 10.24
C GLY A 360 12.37 21.64 9.40
N LEU A 361 11.67 20.84 8.58
CA LEU A 361 10.87 21.34 7.43
C LEU A 361 9.61 20.47 7.18
N PRO A 362 8.38 21.02 7.29
CA PRO A 362 7.14 20.24 7.21
C PRO A 362 6.93 19.47 5.90
N ALA A 363 7.21 20.06 4.72
CA ALA A 363 6.98 19.37 3.45
C ALA A 363 8.03 18.28 3.17
N LEU A 364 9.28 18.46 3.62
CA LEU A 364 10.31 17.42 3.55
C LEU A 364 9.97 16.24 4.46
N ARG A 365 9.51 16.54 5.68
CA ARG A 365 9.01 15.52 6.59
C ARG A 365 7.82 14.78 5.97
N TYR A 366 6.84 15.50 5.46
CA TYR A 366 5.69 14.90 4.78
C TYR A 366 6.11 14.03 3.60
N ALA A 367 7.00 14.53 2.72
CA ALA A 367 7.51 13.79 1.57
C ALA A 367 8.15 12.47 2.00
N ARG A 368 8.98 12.47 3.05
CA ARG A 368 9.67 11.29 3.60
C ARG A 368 8.74 10.35 4.36
N ASP A 369 7.83 10.90 5.17
CA ASP A 369 6.92 10.14 6.04
C ASP A 369 5.76 9.50 5.25
N ASN A 370 5.45 10.03 4.06
CA ASN A 370 4.34 9.57 3.21
C ASN A 370 4.78 9.04 1.83
N ARG A 371 6.06 8.64 1.66
CA ARG A 371 6.61 8.04 0.41
C ARG A 371 5.86 6.78 -0.03
N THR A 372 5.45 5.96 0.93
CA THR A 372 4.88 4.61 0.71
C THR A 372 3.34 4.58 0.82
N GLY A 373 2.71 5.71 1.14
CA GLY A 373 1.25 5.86 1.19
C GLY A 373 0.61 5.68 2.59
N VAL A 374 -0.21 6.68 2.93
CA VAL A 374 -1.31 6.82 3.90
C VAL A 374 -1.02 6.55 5.39
N ARG A 375 -0.88 7.63 6.15
CA ARG A 375 -1.45 7.70 7.51
C ARG A 375 -2.86 8.29 7.44
N ILE A 376 -3.80 7.67 8.15
CA ILE A 376 -5.14 8.25 8.36
C ILE A 376 -5.01 9.16 9.58
N PRO A 377 -5.40 10.44 9.51
CA PRO A 377 -5.40 11.31 10.68
C PRO A 377 -6.34 10.77 11.76
N GLU A 378 -5.84 10.64 12.99
CA GLU A 378 -6.67 10.33 14.15
C GLU A 378 -7.54 11.55 14.50
N GLY A 379 -8.84 11.33 14.76
CA GLY A 379 -9.73 12.37 15.30
C GLY A 379 -10.63 13.13 14.32
N VAL A 380 -10.67 12.77 13.03
CA VAL A 380 -11.65 13.35 12.08
C VAL A 380 -13.00 12.64 12.22
N ASP A 381 -14.07 13.40 12.50
CA ASP A 381 -15.44 12.90 12.48
C ASP A 381 -15.94 12.80 11.04
N TRP A 382 -16.05 11.56 10.55
CA TRP A 382 -16.45 11.24 9.18
C TRP A 382 -17.97 11.26 8.96
N SER A 383 -18.76 11.45 10.02
CA SER A 383 -20.22 11.58 9.94
C SER A 383 -20.64 13.01 9.57
N GLU A 384 -19.76 13.99 9.78
CA GLU A 384 -19.93 15.39 9.39
C GLU A 384 -19.26 15.66 8.03
N LEU A 385 -19.61 14.89 6.99
CA LEU A 385 -19.24 15.27 5.63
C LEU A 385 -19.89 16.63 5.32
N PRO A 386 -19.14 17.69 5.02
CA PRO A 386 -19.76 18.93 4.57
C PRO A 386 -20.38 18.65 3.19
N ALA A 387 -21.71 18.62 3.13
CA ALA A 387 -22.42 19.05 1.95
C ALA A 387 -23.30 20.23 2.39
N PRO A 388 -23.18 21.37 1.69
CA PRO A 388 -23.59 21.41 0.29
C PRO A 388 -22.51 21.95 -0.65
N ARG A 389 -22.64 21.63 -1.95
CA ARG A 389 -22.09 22.46 -3.03
C ARG A 389 -22.49 23.91 -2.73
N PRO A 390 -21.60 24.92 -2.87
CA PRO A 390 -22.07 26.30 -2.84
C PRO A 390 -23.17 26.41 -3.89
N VAL A 391 -24.38 26.71 -3.43
CA VAL A 391 -25.54 27.02 -4.27
C VAL A 391 -25.30 28.42 -4.79
N GLY A 392 -24.41 28.53 -5.78
CA GLY A 392 -24.36 29.69 -6.64
C GLY A 392 -25.44 29.54 -7.70
N GLU A 393 -25.95 30.67 -8.20
CA GLU A 393 -26.75 30.68 -9.41
C GLU A 393 -25.93 30.04 -10.55
N LEU A 394 -26.50 29.03 -11.21
CA LEU A 394 -25.87 28.35 -12.33
C LEU A 394 -26.28 29.04 -13.61
N THR A 395 -25.30 29.52 -14.37
CA THR A 395 -25.51 30.03 -15.72
C THR A 395 -25.14 28.93 -16.71
N ALA A 396 -26.12 28.40 -17.45
CA ALA A 396 -25.88 27.37 -18.45
C ALA A 396 -24.98 27.89 -19.58
N LEU A 397 -24.04 27.07 -20.03
CA LEU A 397 -23.21 27.36 -21.19
C LEU A 397 -23.84 26.78 -22.47
N PRO A 398 -23.62 27.39 -23.64
CA PRO A 398 -24.12 26.86 -24.91
C PRO A 398 -23.59 25.45 -25.22
N ASP A 399 -24.47 24.58 -25.73
CA ASP A 399 -24.09 23.23 -26.16
C ASP A 399 -23.37 23.26 -27.53
N GLY A 400 -22.10 23.65 -27.53
CA GLY A 400 -21.22 23.47 -28.69
C GLY A 400 -20.86 22.00 -28.88
N ARG A 401 -21.03 21.46 -30.10
CA ARG A 401 -20.48 20.13 -30.44
C ARG A 401 -18.96 20.29 -30.62
N PRO A 402 -18.13 19.48 -29.93
CA PRO A 402 -16.68 19.52 -30.15
C PRO A 402 -16.38 19.11 -31.60
N THR A 403 -15.80 20.01 -32.38
CA THR A 403 -15.19 19.68 -33.66
C THR A 403 -13.67 19.65 -33.46
N PRO A 404 -12.99 18.51 -33.67
CA PRO A 404 -11.55 18.37 -33.44
C PRO A 404 -10.65 19.29 -34.30
N ALA A 405 -11.22 19.98 -35.30
CA ALA A 405 -10.47 20.67 -36.35
C ALA A 405 -10.88 22.14 -36.59
N GLY A 406 -11.77 22.69 -35.76
CA GLY A 406 -12.16 24.10 -35.84
C GLY A 406 -11.44 24.91 -34.77
N GLY A 407 -10.66 25.93 -35.17
CA GLY A 407 -10.00 26.82 -34.22
C GLY A 407 -11.03 27.46 -33.28
N LEU A 408 -11.00 27.06 -32.01
CA LEU A 408 -11.86 27.61 -30.97
C LEU A 408 -11.41 29.04 -30.67
N ASP A 409 -12.30 30.03 -30.76
CA ASP A 409 -12.00 31.37 -30.25
C ASP A 409 -12.47 31.48 -28.78
N PRO A 410 -11.59 31.41 -27.77
CA PRO A 410 -12.00 31.50 -26.37
C PRO A 410 -12.68 32.83 -25.99
N ARG A 411 -12.73 33.81 -26.91
CA ARG A 411 -13.46 35.07 -26.79
C ARG A 411 -14.94 34.97 -27.19
N SER A 412 -15.33 33.92 -27.90
CA SER A 412 -16.73 33.61 -28.24
C SER A 412 -17.37 32.79 -27.12
N PRO A 413 -18.60 33.11 -26.66
CA PRO A 413 -19.29 32.33 -25.62
C PRO A 413 -19.49 30.84 -25.94
N ASP A 414 -19.79 30.51 -27.21
CA ASP A 414 -20.02 29.12 -27.66
C ASP A 414 -18.71 28.32 -27.66
N ASP A 415 -17.64 28.94 -28.13
CA ASP A 415 -16.31 28.33 -28.15
C ASP A 415 -15.73 28.25 -26.73
N TRP A 416 -16.05 29.19 -25.85
CA TRP A 416 -15.67 29.14 -24.44
C TRP A 416 -16.35 27.99 -23.69
N GLY A 417 -17.65 27.79 -23.92
CA GLY A 417 -18.36 26.61 -23.42
C GLY A 417 -17.68 25.33 -23.90
N THR A 418 -17.40 25.23 -25.19
CA THR A 418 -16.71 24.07 -25.79
C THR A 418 -15.32 23.86 -25.20
N PHE A 419 -14.55 24.94 -25.01
CA PHE A 419 -13.23 24.93 -24.38
C PHE A 419 -13.31 24.34 -22.95
N LEU A 420 -14.19 24.86 -22.09
CA LEU A 420 -14.36 24.38 -20.72
C LEU A 420 -14.82 22.91 -20.67
N ARG A 421 -15.68 22.49 -21.60
CA ARG A 421 -16.10 21.09 -21.73
C ARG A 421 -14.92 20.18 -22.08
N CYS A 422 -14.06 20.59 -23.02
CA CYS A 422 -12.89 19.83 -23.40
C CYS A 422 -11.80 19.85 -22.31
N ALA A 423 -11.66 20.95 -21.57
CA ALA A 423 -10.66 21.11 -20.51
C ALA A 423 -11.04 20.35 -19.22
N ALA A 424 -12.32 20.37 -18.84
CA ALA A 424 -12.75 19.99 -17.50
C ALA A 424 -14.09 19.23 -17.43
N GLY A 425 -14.77 19.02 -18.56
CA GLY A 425 -16.14 18.51 -18.62
C GLY A 425 -16.35 17.03 -18.25
N ALA A 426 -17.62 16.67 -18.07
CA ALA A 426 -18.04 15.27 -17.99
C ALA A 426 -17.87 14.58 -19.35
N SER A 427 -17.42 13.32 -19.32
CA SER A 427 -17.18 12.48 -20.50
C SER A 427 -18.06 11.23 -20.54
N ARG A 428 -18.49 10.71 -19.38
CA ARG A 428 -19.39 9.53 -19.29
C ARG A 428 -20.18 9.56 -17.98
N LEU A 429 -21.42 9.09 -18.04
CA LEU A 429 -22.23 8.73 -16.87
C LEU A 429 -22.34 7.19 -16.82
N ARG A 430 -22.07 6.57 -15.67
CA ARG A 430 -22.23 5.13 -15.47
C ARG A 430 -23.30 4.84 -14.41
N PRO A 431 -24.48 4.28 -14.75
CA PRO A 431 -25.54 3.98 -13.79
C PRO A 431 -25.05 3.15 -12.60
N ALA A 432 -25.61 3.39 -11.41
CA ALA A 432 -25.37 2.58 -10.21
C ALA A 432 -26.59 1.70 -9.94
N ALA A 433 -26.40 0.39 -9.70
CA ALA A 433 -27.48 -0.52 -9.35
C ALA A 433 -27.97 -0.25 -7.91
N GLY A 434 -29.28 -0.10 -7.73
CA GLY A 434 -29.93 -0.03 -6.40
C GLY A 434 -30.01 1.35 -5.71
N ALA A 435 -29.67 2.46 -6.38
CA ALA A 435 -29.79 3.79 -5.79
C ALA A 435 -31.10 4.49 -6.22
N GLU A 436 -32.06 4.64 -5.30
CA GLU A 436 -33.35 5.30 -5.56
C GLU A 436 -33.28 6.84 -5.62
N ARG A 437 -32.13 7.49 -5.32
CA ARG A 437 -32.07 8.97 -5.23
C ARG A 437 -30.88 9.72 -5.83
N PHE A 438 -29.79 9.08 -6.28
CA PHE A 438 -28.77 9.75 -7.11
C PHE A 438 -28.14 8.79 -8.14
N PRO A 439 -28.18 9.13 -9.44
CA PRO A 439 -27.83 8.22 -10.52
C PRO A 439 -26.39 8.46 -10.98
N ALA A 440 -25.67 7.38 -11.19
CA ALA A 440 -24.45 7.30 -11.98
C ALA A 440 -23.14 7.91 -11.44
N SER A 441 -22.04 7.14 -11.56
CA SER A 441 -20.68 7.69 -11.43
C SER A 441 -20.34 8.53 -12.67
N VAL A 442 -19.90 9.78 -12.45
CA VAL A 442 -19.53 10.71 -13.51
C VAL A 442 -18.03 10.59 -13.77
N HIS A 443 -17.67 10.27 -15.01
CA HIS A 443 -16.30 10.38 -15.48
C HIS A 443 -16.07 11.74 -16.12
N ARG A 444 -14.89 12.32 -15.91
CA ARG A 444 -14.46 13.58 -16.56
C ARG A 444 -13.45 13.30 -17.68
N VAL A 445 -13.18 14.31 -18.49
CA VAL A 445 -12.12 14.30 -19.52
C VAL A 445 -10.73 14.12 -18.90
N VAL A 446 -10.54 14.59 -17.67
CA VAL A 446 -9.36 14.39 -16.84
C VAL A 446 -9.45 13.10 -16.01
N SER A 447 -8.31 12.44 -15.77
CA SER A 447 -8.23 11.38 -14.76
C SER A 447 -8.16 11.96 -13.35
N SER A 448 -8.57 11.19 -12.35
CA SER A 448 -8.39 11.53 -10.95
C SER A 448 -8.24 10.28 -10.09
N ALA A 449 -7.40 10.37 -9.07
CA ALA A 449 -7.22 9.30 -8.10
C ALA A 449 -8.57 8.87 -7.50
N GLY A 450 -8.97 7.63 -7.76
CA GLY A 450 -10.23 7.09 -7.24
C GLY A 450 -11.49 7.78 -7.75
N GLN A 451 -11.41 8.51 -8.87
CA GLN A 451 -12.52 9.27 -9.47
C GLN A 451 -13.11 10.30 -8.49
N ARG A 452 -12.23 11.01 -7.78
CA ARG A 452 -12.63 11.95 -6.73
C ARG A 452 -12.67 13.41 -7.17
N TYR A 453 -11.93 13.74 -8.22
CA TYR A 453 -11.88 15.05 -8.87
C TYR A 453 -11.77 16.21 -7.86
N PRO A 454 -10.67 16.25 -7.08
CA PRO A 454 -10.41 17.35 -6.15
C PRO A 454 -10.18 18.68 -6.89
N ALA A 455 -9.73 18.63 -8.15
CA ALA A 455 -9.39 19.80 -8.94
C ALA A 455 -10.58 20.36 -9.74
N ASP A 456 -10.82 21.67 -9.60
CA ASP A 456 -11.82 22.43 -10.34
C ASP A 456 -11.18 23.59 -11.11
N LEU A 457 -11.87 24.06 -12.15
CA LEU A 457 -11.42 25.13 -13.03
C LEU A 457 -12.29 26.36 -12.83
N HIS A 458 -11.67 27.49 -12.51
CA HIS A 458 -12.30 28.80 -12.40
C HIS A 458 -11.88 29.67 -13.58
N THR A 459 -12.83 30.46 -14.07
CA THR A 459 -12.61 31.50 -15.07
C THR A 459 -12.57 32.85 -14.37
N VAL A 460 -11.60 33.69 -14.70
CA VAL A 460 -11.49 35.07 -14.23
C VAL A 460 -11.77 36.03 -15.39
N PHE A 461 -12.64 37.01 -15.15
CA PHE A 461 -13.07 38.04 -16.08
C PHE A 461 -12.62 39.40 -15.54
N GLY A 462 -11.75 40.09 -16.28
CA GLY A 462 -11.14 41.34 -15.80
C GLY A 462 -10.32 41.13 -14.51
N ASP A 463 -10.48 42.03 -13.53
CA ASP A 463 -9.73 41.99 -12.26
C ASP A 463 -10.58 41.54 -11.05
N THR A 464 -11.90 41.42 -11.20
CA THR A 464 -12.82 41.31 -10.04
C THR A 464 -13.94 40.27 -10.18
N ALA A 465 -14.23 39.78 -11.39
CA ALA A 465 -15.30 38.81 -11.60
C ALA A 465 -14.73 37.42 -11.90
N SER A 466 -15.40 36.38 -11.40
CA SER A 466 -14.99 35.00 -11.61
C SER A 466 -16.19 34.06 -11.62
N ALA A 467 -16.01 32.88 -12.22
CA ALA A 467 -16.99 31.80 -12.15
C ALA A 467 -16.31 30.43 -12.20
N ARG A 468 -16.79 29.47 -11.40
CA ARG A 468 -16.32 28.09 -11.41
C ARG A 468 -17.06 27.29 -12.47
N TYR A 469 -16.36 26.52 -13.29
CA TYR A 469 -17.01 25.60 -14.21
C TYR A 469 -17.58 24.38 -13.47
N GLU A 470 -18.87 24.09 -13.66
CA GLU A 470 -19.61 22.95 -13.11
C GLU A 470 -19.76 21.87 -14.20
N PRO A 471 -18.96 20.79 -14.16
CA PRO A 471 -18.85 19.83 -15.26
C PRO A 471 -20.12 19.02 -15.51
N VAL A 472 -20.94 18.77 -14.48
CA VAL A 472 -22.13 17.92 -14.60
C VAL A 472 -23.26 18.66 -15.31
N HIS A 473 -23.43 19.94 -15.00
CA HIS A 473 -24.49 20.77 -15.57
C HIS A 473 -24.04 21.54 -16.81
N HIS A 474 -22.75 21.46 -17.17
CA HIS A 474 -22.15 22.31 -18.18
C HIS A 474 -22.52 23.79 -17.99
N ALA A 475 -22.18 24.31 -16.82
CA ALA A 475 -22.59 25.64 -16.39
C ALA A 475 -21.46 26.36 -15.66
N LEU A 476 -21.61 27.67 -15.51
CA LEU A 476 -20.78 28.49 -14.64
C LEU A 476 -21.51 28.70 -13.31
N ALA A 477 -20.87 28.29 -12.22
CA ALA A 477 -21.29 28.54 -10.85
C ALA A 477 -20.61 29.82 -10.35
N ARG A 478 -21.41 30.83 -10.05
CA ARG A 478 -20.92 32.17 -9.71
C ARG A 478 -20.86 32.39 -8.19
N PRO A 479 -19.78 32.98 -7.63
CA PRO A 479 -19.78 33.50 -6.27
C PRO A 479 -20.67 34.76 -6.16
N ALA A 480 -21.04 35.16 -4.94
CA ALA A 480 -21.72 36.45 -4.74
C ALA A 480 -20.76 37.60 -5.11
N GLY A 481 -21.10 38.43 -6.09
CA GLY A 481 -20.20 39.49 -6.60
C GLY A 481 -20.62 40.12 -7.92
N PRO A 482 -19.74 40.89 -8.58
CA PRO A 482 -20.00 41.53 -9.87
C PRO A 482 -20.39 40.52 -10.96
N GLU A 483 -21.20 40.95 -11.93
CA GLU A 483 -21.51 40.17 -13.13
C GLU A 483 -20.22 39.93 -13.95
N PRO A 484 -19.91 38.67 -14.32
CA PRO A 484 -18.83 38.39 -15.25
C PRO A 484 -19.19 38.98 -16.61
N ALA A 485 -18.49 40.05 -16.98
CA ALA A 485 -18.64 40.71 -18.26
C ALA A 485 -17.29 40.75 -18.99
N GLY A 486 -17.32 40.45 -20.29
CA GLY A 486 -16.13 40.46 -21.15
C GLY A 486 -15.49 39.08 -21.35
N VAL A 487 -14.29 39.09 -21.91
CA VAL A 487 -13.54 37.89 -22.31
C VAL A 487 -12.80 37.29 -21.11
N PRO A 488 -12.79 35.95 -20.95
CA PRO A 488 -11.92 35.24 -20.01
C PRO A 488 -10.46 35.69 -20.14
N ARG A 489 -9.87 36.18 -19.04
CA ARG A 489 -8.46 36.62 -19.03
C ARG A 489 -7.55 35.49 -18.56
N ASP A 490 -7.89 34.92 -17.41
CA ASP A 490 -7.09 33.94 -16.70
C ASP A 490 -7.97 32.77 -16.26
N LEU A 491 -7.34 31.60 -16.09
CA LEU A 491 -7.95 30.44 -15.46
C LEU A 491 -7.25 30.14 -14.15
N VAL A 492 -8.00 29.72 -13.13
CA VAL A 492 -7.44 29.30 -11.85
C VAL A 492 -7.80 27.85 -11.59
N VAL A 493 -6.78 27.02 -11.34
CA VAL A 493 -6.96 25.65 -10.89
C VAL A 493 -6.99 25.63 -9.38
N THR A 494 -8.11 25.16 -8.83
CA THR A 494 -8.31 25.02 -7.39
C THR A 494 -8.41 23.56 -7.00
N VAL A 495 -8.10 23.26 -5.74
CA VAL A 495 -8.21 21.94 -5.14
C VAL A 495 -9.14 22.03 -3.92
N THR A 496 -10.18 21.21 -3.91
CA THR A 496 -11.01 20.96 -2.73
C THR A 496 -10.48 19.70 -2.02
N PRO A 497 -9.71 19.82 -0.91
CA PRO A 497 -8.87 18.73 -0.40
C PRO A 497 -9.68 17.53 0.11
N TRP A 498 -10.81 17.79 0.79
CA TRP A 498 -11.65 16.75 1.39
C TRP A 498 -12.09 15.68 0.39
N ARG A 499 -12.28 16.04 -0.90
CA ARG A 499 -12.70 15.11 -1.97
C ARG A 499 -11.73 13.93 -2.11
N THR A 500 -10.47 14.10 -1.72
CA THR A 500 -9.45 13.04 -1.75
C THR A 500 -8.96 12.62 -0.37
N GLU A 501 -8.86 13.55 0.59
CA GLU A 501 -8.39 13.28 1.96
C GLU A 501 -9.22 12.20 2.65
N PHE A 502 -10.53 12.18 2.43
CA PHE A 502 -11.38 11.17 3.04
C PHE A 502 -11.02 9.73 2.66
N LYS A 503 -10.43 9.54 1.48
CA LYS A 503 -10.06 8.22 0.95
C LYS A 503 -8.58 7.92 1.13
N TYR A 504 -7.74 8.94 1.03
CA TYR A 504 -6.28 8.78 0.92
C TYR A 504 -5.51 9.36 2.11
N GLY A 505 -6.19 9.89 3.12
CA GLY A 505 -5.57 10.44 4.33
C GLY A 505 -4.48 11.45 3.99
N GLU A 506 -3.34 11.36 4.67
CA GLU A 506 -2.19 12.23 4.42
C GLU A 506 -1.73 12.18 2.96
N PHE A 507 -1.67 11.00 2.31
CA PHE A 507 -1.23 10.85 0.91
C PHE A 507 -2.09 11.61 -0.11
N ALA A 508 -3.28 12.07 0.28
CA ALA A 508 -4.15 12.87 -0.57
C ALA A 508 -3.46 14.14 -1.07
N TYR A 509 -2.60 14.79 -0.28
CA TYR A 509 -1.94 16.03 -0.71
C TYR A 509 -1.09 15.83 -1.98
N ARG A 510 -0.36 14.71 -2.09
CA ARG A 510 0.37 14.34 -3.31
C ARG A 510 -0.57 14.11 -4.49
N LEU A 511 -1.65 13.37 -4.27
CA LEU A 511 -2.67 13.09 -5.29
C LEU A 511 -3.37 14.37 -5.77
N GLN A 512 -3.64 15.31 -4.87
CA GLN A 512 -4.22 16.62 -5.18
C GLN A 512 -3.30 17.43 -6.10
N CYS A 513 -2.00 17.46 -5.80
CA CYS A 513 -1.02 18.14 -6.66
C CYS A 513 -0.98 17.52 -8.06
N MET A 514 -1.03 16.19 -8.15
CA MET A 514 -1.07 15.48 -9.45
C MET A 514 -2.39 15.69 -10.19
N ASP A 515 -3.53 15.58 -9.53
CA ASP A 515 -4.85 15.82 -10.14
C ASP A 515 -4.98 17.27 -10.64
N ALA A 516 -4.42 18.25 -9.91
CA ALA A 516 -4.29 19.63 -10.37
C ALA A 516 -3.42 19.71 -11.64
N GLY A 517 -2.26 19.04 -11.65
CA GLY A 517 -1.39 18.94 -12.82
C GLY A 517 -2.06 18.29 -14.04
N VAL A 518 -2.86 17.25 -13.82
CA VAL A 518 -3.65 16.59 -14.87
C VAL A 518 -4.64 17.58 -15.49
N LEU A 519 -5.33 18.38 -14.67
CA LEU A 519 -6.24 19.43 -15.15
C LEU A 519 -5.50 20.55 -15.89
N VAL A 520 -4.33 20.98 -15.40
CA VAL A 520 -3.46 21.92 -16.11
C VAL A 520 -3.05 21.35 -17.47
N GLY A 521 -2.55 20.12 -17.52
CA GLY A 521 -2.11 19.47 -18.76
C GLY A 521 -3.21 19.34 -19.80
N GLN A 522 -4.43 18.97 -19.37
CA GLN A 522 -5.61 18.94 -20.27
C GLN A 522 -5.95 20.34 -20.78
N THR A 523 -5.92 21.34 -19.91
CA THR A 523 -6.28 22.73 -20.28
C THR A 523 -5.26 23.32 -21.26
N LEU A 524 -3.96 23.07 -21.05
CA LEU A 524 -2.91 23.49 -21.98
C LEU A 524 -3.05 22.82 -23.36
N ALA A 525 -3.36 21.53 -23.41
CA ALA A 525 -3.55 20.82 -24.69
C ALA A 525 -4.75 21.38 -25.48
N VAL A 526 -5.87 21.66 -24.80
CA VAL A 526 -7.05 22.28 -25.43
C VAL A 526 -6.75 23.72 -25.86
N ALA A 527 -5.99 24.48 -25.06
CA ALA A 527 -5.59 25.85 -25.38
C ALA A 527 -4.65 25.90 -26.60
N GLU A 528 -3.65 25.01 -26.66
CA GLU A 528 -2.73 24.88 -27.80
C GLU A 528 -3.51 24.64 -29.09
N ALA A 529 -4.46 23.71 -29.08
CA ALA A 529 -5.30 23.42 -30.25
C ALA A 529 -6.28 24.54 -30.62
N ALA A 530 -6.68 25.35 -29.63
CA ALA A 530 -7.45 26.58 -29.83
C ALA A 530 -6.57 27.76 -30.32
N GLY A 531 -5.25 27.59 -30.42
CA GLY A 531 -4.32 28.68 -30.74
C GLY A 531 -4.12 29.68 -29.60
N TRP A 532 -4.46 29.31 -28.36
CA TRP A 532 -4.31 30.14 -27.16
C TRP A 532 -3.02 29.80 -26.40
N ASP A 533 -2.03 30.70 -26.45
CA ASP A 533 -0.75 30.54 -25.73
C ASP A 533 -0.90 30.84 -24.23
N LEU A 534 -1.33 29.83 -23.47
CA LEU A 534 -1.39 29.86 -22.00
C LEU A 534 -0.07 29.43 -21.36
N GLY A 535 0.39 30.21 -20.38
CA GLY A 535 1.46 29.82 -19.46
C GLY A 535 0.93 29.50 -18.06
N VAL A 536 1.69 28.70 -17.32
CA VAL A 536 1.38 28.32 -15.94
C VAL A 536 2.15 29.19 -14.96
N CYS A 537 1.45 29.84 -14.05
CA CYS A 537 2.01 30.56 -12.92
C CYS A 537 1.83 29.73 -11.65
N TYR A 538 2.93 29.24 -11.09
CA TYR A 538 2.97 28.49 -9.83
C TYR A 538 3.19 29.39 -8.60
N HIS A 539 3.84 30.54 -8.78
CA HIS A 539 4.17 31.49 -7.74
C HIS A 539 3.26 32.72 -7.84
N PHE A 540 2.27 32.76 -6.97
CA PHE A 540 1.27 33.82 -6.88
C PHE A 540 0.85 34.02 -5.42
N PRO A 541 0.30 35.20 -5.06
CA PRO A 541 -0.26 35.45 -3.73
C PRO A 541 -1.59 34.70 -3.55
N ASP A 542 -1.55 33.50 -2.94
CA ASP A 542 -2.70 32.60 -2.80
C ASP A 542 -3.94 33.31 -2.22
N ALA A 543 -3.78 34.13 -1.17
CA ALA A 543 -4.91 34.82 -0.53
C ALA A 543 -5.57 35.91 -1.40
N GLU A 544 -4.84 36.48 -2.35
CA GLU A 544 -5.42 37.43 -3.31
C GLU A 544 -6.17 36.70 -4.41
N VAL A 545 -5.58 35.62 -4.94
CA VAL A 545 -6.24 34.76 -5.92
C VAL A 545 -7.52 34.16 -5.31
N ASP A 546 -7.44 33.56 -4.12
CA ASP A 546 -8.58 32.97 -3.40
C ASP A 546 -9.72 34.01 -3.22
N ARG A 547 -9.38 35.27 -2.93
CA ARG A 547 -10.33 36.38 -2.81
C ARG A 547 -11.00 36.72 -4.14
N VAL A 548 -10.22 36.82 -5.22
CA VAL A 548 -10.74 37.13 -6.58
C VAL A 548 -11.69 36.03 -7.07
N ILE A 549 -11.37 34.77 -6.79
CA ILE A 549 -12.23 33.64 -7.17
C ILE A 549 -13.35 33.35 -6.16
N GLY A 550 -13.43 34.11 -5.07
CA GLY A 550 -14.47 34.01 -4.06
C GLY A 550 -14.48 32.68 -3.29
N VAL A 551 -13.30 32.08 -3.04
CA VAL A 551 -13.19 30.82 -2.29
C VAL A 551 -12.57 31.03 -0.91
N ASP A 552 -12.96 30.18 0.03
CA ASP A 552 -12.31 30.08 1.34
C ASP A 552 -11.10 29.15 1.25
N GLY A 553 -9.90 29.72 1.42
CA GLY A 553 -8.60 29.02 1.38
C GLY A 553 -8.48 27.83 2.34
N THR A 554 -9.32 27.73 3.37
CA THR A 554 -9.35 26.58 4.29
C THR A 554 -10.03 25.36 3.67
N THR A 555 -11.03 25.58 2.79
CA THR A 555 -11.85 24.52 2.19
C THR A 555 -11.50 24.24 0.73
N THR A 556 -11.06 25.26 0.00
CA THR A 556 -10.68 25.19 -1.43
C THR A 556 -9.46 26.06 -1.66
N ARG A 557 -8.44 25.50 -2.31
CA ARG A 557 -7.08 26.07 -2.35
C ARG A 557 -6.66 26.32 -3.80
N SER A 558 -6.20 27.52 -4.13
CA SER A 558 -5.61 27.81 -5.44
C SER A 558 -4.24 27.13 -5.60
N TYR A 559 -4.03 26.41 -6.71
CA TYR A 559 -2.81 25.64 -6.98
C TYR A 559 -2.02 26.18 -8.18
N ALA A 560 -2.70 26.70 -9.21
CA ALA A 560 -2.06 27.30 -10.38
C ALA A 560 -2.96 28.35 -11.02
N VAL A 561 -2.35 29.37 -11.63
CA VAL A 561 -3.02 30.33 -12.52
C VAL A 561 -2.53 30.10 -13.95
N LEU A 562 -3.43 29.98 -14.91
CA LEU A 562 -3.11 29.87 -16.34
C LEU A 562 -3.43 31.21 -17.00
N THR A 563 -2.44 31.82 -17.65
CA THR A 563 -2.56 33.18 -18.20
C THR A 563 -1.86 33.32 -19.54
N ALA A 564 -2.42 34.16 -20.42
CA ALA A 564 -1.81 34.55 -21.69
C ALA A 564 -0.77 35.69 -21.54
N GLY A 565 -0.80 36.46 -20.45
CA GLY A 565 0.13 37.58 -20.20
C GLY A 565 1.45 37.16 -19.51
N PRO A 566 2.43 38.09 -19.40
CA PRO A 566 3.64 37.84 -18.62
C PRO A 566 3.28 37.61 -17.15
N ALA A 567 3.77 36.51 -16.57
CA ALA A 567 3.56 36.16 -15.17
C ALA A 567 4.31 37.18 -14.28
N ALA A 568 3.60 38.19 -13.81
CA ALA A 568 4.10 39.10 -12.78
C ALA A 568 2.93 39.48 -11.87
N VAL A 569 2.98 39.00 -10.63
CA VAL A 569 2.08 39.46 -9.57
C VAL A 569 2.91 40.19 -8.51
N PRO A 570 2.50 41.37 -8.04
CA PRO A 570 3.20 42.07 -6.96
C PRO A 570 3.30 41.19 -5.71
N VAL A 571 4.43 41.29 -5.01
CA VAL A 571 4.64 40.58 -3.73
C VAL A 571 3.81 41.26 -2.64
N ALA A 572 2.66 40.69 -2.30
CA ALA A 572 1.85 41.06 -1.14
C ALA A 572 2.05 40.08 0.03
N ALA A 573 1.61 40.51 1.23
CA ALA A 573 1.89 39.92 2.54
C ALA A 573 1.59 38.42 2.68
N ARG A 574 2.28 37.75 3.63
CA ARG A 574 2.08 36.33 3.95
C ARG A 574 0.59 36.05 4.24
N PRO A 575 -0.02 35.05 3.59
CA PRO A 575 -1.40 34.67 3.86
C PRO A 575 -1.53 34.10 5.29
N ALA A 576 -2.72 34.23 5.88
CA ALA A 576 -3.03 33.57 7.15
C ALA A 576 -2.91 32.04 7.00
N PRO A 577 -2.47 31.31 8.04
CA PRO A 577 -2.45 29.85 8.02
C PRO A 577 -3.86 29.30 7.79
N VAL A 578 -3.97 28.31 6.92
CA VAL A 578 -5.20 27.56 6.64
C VAL A 578 -5.32 26.30 7.49
N GLY A 579 -4.37 26.06 8.40
CA GLY A 579 -4.43 25.01 9.42
C GLY A 579 -3.88 23.65 9.00
N HIS A 580 -3.27 23.55 7.81
CA HIS A 580 -2.60 22.35 7.35
C HIS A 580 -1.09 22.61 7.20
N PRO A 581 -0.20 21.96 7.98
CA PRO A 581 1.21 22.35 8.09
C PRO A 581 1.98 22.42 6.76
N VAL A 582 1.75 21.46 5.86
CA VAL A 582 2.41 21.42 4.53
C VAL A 582 1.86 22.51 3.61
N GLU A 583 0.56 22.82 3.75
CA GLU A 583 -0.13 23.83 2.96
C GLU A 583 0.29 25.23 3.40
N ASP A 584 0.32 25.47 4.71
CA ASP A 584 0.78 26.71 5.32
C ASP A 584 2.23 27.01 4.94
N ALA A 585 3.08 25.99 4.91
CA ALA A 585 4.46 26.11 4.48
C ALA A 585 4.57 26.48 2.98
N ALA A 586 3.79 25.82 2.11
CA ALA A 586 3.77 26.12 0.68
C ALA A 586 3.21 27.53 0.36
N ARG A 587 2.26 28.02 1.15
CA ARG A 587 1.68 29.37 1.06
C ARG A 587 2.59 30.47 1.62
N ALA A 588 3.55 30.13 2.48
CA ALA A 588 4.38 31.11 3.17
C ALA A 588 5.35 31.90 2.27
N ARG A 589 5.66 31.39 1.07
CA ARG A 589 6.55 32.03 0.09
C ARG A 589 5.88 32.09 -1.29
N PRO A 590 5.16 33.19 -1.60
CA PRO A 590 4.41 33.32 -2.86
C PRO A 590 5.27 33.75 -4.05
N GLY A 591 6.50 34.26 -3.83
CA GLY A 591 7.35 34.79 -4.90
C GLY A 591 8.21 33.71 -5.56
N ALA A 592 8.40 33.84 -6.88
CA ALA A 592 9.31 32.99 -7.64
C ALA A 592 10.77 33.15 -7.16
N PRO A 593 11.56 32.06 -7.13
CA PRO A 593 12.96 32.15 -6.74
C PRO A 593 13.79 32.92 -7.77
N ARG A 594 14.80 33.66 -7.28
CA ARG A 594 15.74 34.43 -8.12
C ARG A 594 16.94 33.61 -8.61
N VAL A 595 17.10 32.39 -8.11
CA VAL A 595 18.21 31.48 -8.42
C VAL A 595 17.61 30.20 -9.00
N SER A 596 18.31 29.56 -9.94
CA SER A 596 17.91 28.26 -10.49
C SER A 596 18.60 27.12 -9.74
N ALA A 597 17.86 26.04 -9.49
CA ALA A 597 18.46 24.77 -9.09
C ALA A 597 19.20 24.13 -10.30
N PRO A 598 20.27 23.35 -10.09
CA PRO A 598 20.90 22.57 -11.16
C PRO A 598 19.91 21.59 -11.80
N PRO A 599 19.86 21.43 -13.12
CA PRO A 599 18.88 20.58 -13.78
C PRO A 599 19.11 19.09 -13.49
N LEU A 600 18.04 18.38 -13.12
CA LEU A 600 18.07 16.95 -12.80
C LEU A 600 18.53 16.10 -13.99
N LEU A 601 18.09 16.47 -15.20
CA LEU A 601 18.42 15.76 -16.42
C LEU A 601 19.93 15.72 -16.67
N GLY A 602 20.64 16.81 -16.36
CA GLY A 602 22.10 16.89 -16.52
C GLY A 602 22.84 15.88 -15.64
N ARG A 603 22.37 15.68 -14.40
CA ARG A 603 22.92 14.69 -13.46
C ARG A 603 22.70 13.26 -13.97
N LEU A 604 21.48 12.92 -14.40
CA LEU A 604 21.15 11.55 -14.83
C LEU A 604 21.83 11.16 -16.16
N ARG A 605 22.14 12.13 -17.02
CA ARG A 605 22.92 11.90 -18.25
C ARG A 605 24.30 11.29 -17.98
N ALA A 606 24.90 11.54 -16.81
CA ALA A 606 26.20 10.96 -16.46
C ALA A 606 26.16 9.42 -16.31
N GLY A 607 24.98 8.85 -16.04
CA GLY A 607 24.78 7.40 -15.94
C GLY A 607 24.40 6.71 -17.26
N VAL A 608 24.32 7.45 -18.37
CA VAL A 608 23.93 6.90 -19.67
C VAL A 608 25.08 6.13 -20.30
N VAL A 609 24.83 4.86 -20.66
CA VAL A 609 25.84 3.98 -21.27
C VAL A 609 25.78 3.93 -22.79
N GLU A 610 24.60 4.19 -23.37
CA GLU A 610 24.36 4.14 -24.81
C GLU A 610 23.24 5.11 -25.20
N TRP A 611 23.30 5.65 -26.42
CA TRP A 611 22.29 6.56 -26.95
C TRP A 611 21.49 5.87 -28.05
N VAL A 612 20.17 6.05 -28.01
CA VAL A 612 19.23 5.57 -29.04
C VAL A 612 18.39 6.75 -29.50
N ASP A 613 18.36 6.97 -30.82
CA ASP A 613 17.51 7.97 -31.45
C ASP A 613 16.25 7.30 -31.99
N LEU A 614 15.09 7.85 -31.64
CA LEU A 614 13.79 7.42 -32.14
C LEU A 614 13.46 8.12 -33.47
N PRO A 615 12.65 7.49 -34.34
CA PRO A 615 12.25 8.10 -35.59
C PRO A 615 11.46 9.40 -35.37
N PRO A 616 11.50 10.35 -36.32
CA PRO A 616 10.62 11.52 -36.28
C PRO A 616 9.16 11.08 -36.36
N THR A 617 8.28 11.80 -35.66
CA THR A 617 6.83 11.57 -35.72
C THR A 617 6.11 12.84 -36.11
N ASP A 618 4.98 12.72 -36.78
CA ASP A 618 4.07 13.84 -36.92
C ASP A 618 3.43 14.12 -35.54
N PRO A 619 3.43 15.37 -35.04
CA PRO A 619 2.63 15.75 -33.89
C PRO A 619 1.13 15.61 -34.23
N GLY A 620 0.62 14.38 -34.19
CA GLY A 620 -0.79 14.09 -34.47
C GLY A 620 -1.74 14.82 -33.51
N ASP A 621 -2.99 14.92 -33.91
CA ASP A 621 -4.06 15.56 -33.15
C ASP A 621 -4.31 14.84 -31.81
N ASP A 622 -4.48 15.62 -30.74
CA ASP A 622 -4.79 15.07 -29.42
C ASP A 622 -6.26 14.64 -29.34
N ALA A 623 -6.50 13.38 -28.93
CA ALA A 623 -7.86 12.84 -28.85
C ALA A 623 -8.53 13.13 -27.49
N TRP A 624 -8.84 14.41 -27.21
CA TRP A 624 -9.30 14.91 -25.90
C TRP A 624 -10.49 14.14 -25.33
N THR A 625 -11.45 13.77 -26.19
CA THR A 625 -12.69 13.09 -25.79
C THR A 625 -12.59 11.57 -25.83
N ALA A 626 -11.57 11.00 -26.47
CA ALA A 626 -11.34 9.55 -26.57
C ALA A 626 -10.52 8.98 -25.40
N ARG A 627 -9.84 9.85 -24.63
CA ARG A 627 -8.98 9.45 -23.52
C ARG A 627 -9.68 8.60 -22.45
N ARG A 628 -9.17 7.40 -22.17
CA ARG A 628 -9.66 6.51 -21.10
C ARG A 628 -8.51 5.93 -20.29
N SER A 629 -8.81 5.52 -19.05
CA SER A 629 -7.90 4.72 -18.24
C SER A 629 -8.25 3.25 -18.43
N SER A 630 -7.27 2.40 -18.74
CA SER A 630 -7.49 0.98 -19.06
C SER A 630 -7.82 0.11 -17.85
N LEU A 631 -7.82 0.68 -16.63
CA LEU A 631 -8.04 0.00 -15.36
C LEU A 631 -7.02 -1.11 -15.06
N GLY A 632 -5.87 -1.09 -15.75
CA GLY A 632 -4.83 -2.11 -15.62
C GLY A 632 -4.95 -3.27 -16.60
N PHE A 633 -5.93 -3.27 -17.51
CA PHE A 633 -6.07 -4.29 -18.53
C PHE A 633 -5.35 -3.89 -19.82
N PHE A 634 -4.45 -4.76 -20.27
CA PHE A 634 -3.71 -4.60 -21.50
C PHE A 634 -3.85 -5.86 -22.36
N GLY A 635 -3.99 -5.66 -23.68
CA GLY A 635 -3.92 -6.72 -24.67
C GLY A 635 -2.47 -7.15 -24.89
N ARG A 636 -2.27 -8.30 -25.54
CA ARG A 636 -0.94 -8.74 -25.93
C ARG A 636 -0.47 -7.96 -27.17
N GLY A 637 0.81 -7.58 -27.19
CA GLY A 637 1.47 -7.00 -28.36
C GLY A 637 2.36 -5.80 -28.01
N GLY A 638 3.46 -5.67 -28.74
CA GLY A 638 4.42 -4.57 -28.61
C GLY A 638 3.95 -3.25 -29.22
N LEU A 639 4.73 -2.20 -28.96
CA LEU A 639 4.62 -0.88 -29.62
C LEU A 639 5.63 -0.77 -30.76
N THR A 640 5.43 0.18 -31.66
CA THR A 640 6.43 0.61 -32.65
C THR A 640 7.30 1.73 -32.08
N ALA A 641 8.49 1.94 -32.63
CA ALA A 641 9.35 3.05 -32.25
C ALA A 641 8.69 4.43 -32.51
N GLU A 642 7.85 4.53 -33.56
CA GLU A 642 7.08 5.73 -33.89
C GLU A 642 5.98 6.01 -32.84
N GLU A 643 5.26 4.97 -32.40
CA GLU A 643 4.28 5.11 -31.30
C GLU A 643 4.95 5.56 -30.00
N LEU A 644 6.12 4.99 -29.66
CA LEU A 644 6.90 5.40 -28.48
C LEU A 644 7.39 6.85 -28.61
N ALA A 645 7.94 7.23 -29.76
CA ALA A 645 8.43 8.58 -30.02
C ALA A 645 7.31 9.62 -29.86
N GLY A 646 6.13 9.34 -30.43
CA GLY A 646 4.99 10.24 -30.35
C GLY A 646 4.41 10.39 -28.93
N LEU A 647 4.50 9.34 -28.10
CA LEU A 647 4.17 9.42 -26.68
C LEU A 647 5.15 10.33 -25.94
N LEU A 648 6.45 10.10 -26.12
CA LEU A 648 7.50 10.80 -25.40
C LEU A 648 7.62 12.28 -25.81
N ASP A 649 7.44 12.58 -27.09
CA ASP A 649 7.41 13.94 -27.62
C ASP A 649 6.31 14.78 -26.96
N ARG A 650 5.08 14.26 -26.91
CA ARG A 650 3.96 14.93 -26.23
C ARG A 650 4.16 15.02 -24.71
N ILE A 651 4.62 13.97 -24.06
CA ILE A 651 4.87 13.96 -22.60
C ILE A 651 5.89 15.04 -22.20
N ARG A 652 6.97 15.18 -22.99
CA ARG A 652 8.06 16.12 -22.72
C ARG A 652 7.93 17.47 -23.41
N ALA A 653 6.83 17.72 -24.13
CA ALA A 653 6.60 18.98 -24.81
C ALA A 653 6.83 20.16 -23.86
N PRO A 654 7.57 21.21 -24.25
CA PRO A 654 7.75 22.38 -23.40
C PRO A 654 6.39 23.06 -23.17
N TYR A 655 6.27 23.76 -22.05
CA TYR A 655 5.16 24.66 -21.78
C TYR A 655 5.70 25.92 -21.10
N ARG A 656 5.02 27.04 -21.28
CA ARG A 656 5.43 28.31 -20.68
C ARG A 656 5.11 28.30 -19.19
N ASN A 657 6.07 28.66 -18.35
CA ASN A 657 5.84 28.77 -16.90
C ASN A 657 6.73 29.84 -16.25
N ASP A 658 6.53 30.08 -14.95
CA ASP A 658 7.24 31.05 -14.12
C ASP A 658 8.45 30.45 -13.36
N LEU A 659 8.91 29.25 -13.72
CA LEU A 659 10.13 28.65 -13.18
C LEU A 659 11.36 29.21 -13.92
N PRO A 660 12.57 29.15 -13.31
CA PRO A 660 13.81 29.51 -13.99
C PRO A 660 13.95 28.77 -15.34
N GLY A 661 14.29 29.50 -16.40
CA GLY A 661 14.31 28.96 -17.78
C GLY A 661 13.00 29.15 -18.55
N GLY A 662 11.88 29.37 -17.86
CA GLY A 662 10.57 29.76 -18.42
C GLY A 662 9.89 28.70 -19.30
N ARG A 663 10.57 27.57 -19.56
CA ARG A 663 10.13 26.42 -20.36
C ARG A 663 10.91 25.19 -19.87
N CYS A 664 10.23 24.04 -19.81
CA CYS A 664 10.75 22.68 -19.55
C CYS A 664 10.69 22.15 -18.10
N PHE A 665 10.65 20.81 -18.03
CA PHE A 665 10.74 19.96 -16.86
C PHE A 665 12.18 19.85 -16.34
N ASP A 666 12.80 20.96 -15.93
CA ASP A 666 14.25 20.97 -15.61
C ASP A 666 14.59 20.17 -14.34
N GLN A 667 13.62 20.00 -13.45
CA GLN A 667 13.75 19.27 -12.17
C GLN A 667 12.94 17.97 -12.14
N THR A 668 12.32 17.62 -13.27
CA THR A 668 11.48 16.43 -13.43
C THR A 668 12.03 15.59 -14.58
N ALA A 669 12.50 14.38 -14.26
CA ALA A 669 13.03 13.46 -15.24
C ALA A 669 12.00 12.39 -15.60
N HIS A 670 12.08 11.91 -16.83
CA HIS A 670 11.20 10.90 -17.39
C HIS A 670 12.04 9.68 -17.72
N VAL A 671 11.73 8.56 -17.07
CA VAL A 671 12.45 7.30 -17.23
C VAL A 671 11.50 6.29 -17.84
N VAL A 672 11.81 5.80 -19.03
CA VAL A 672 10.98 4.84 -19.75
C VAL A 672 11.59 3.44 -19.64
N THR A 673 10.80 2.50 -19.14
CA THR A 673 11.10 1.07 -19.24
C THR A 673 10.46 0.54 -20.51
N ILE A 674 11.29 -0.07 -21.35
CA ILE A 674 10.92 -0.67 -22.62
C ILE A 674 11.03 -2.19 -22.46
N GLY A 675 9.93 -2.90 -22.64
CA GLY A 675 9.89 -4.36 -22.65
C GLY A 675 9.65 -4.95 -24.04
N ASP A 676 8.82 -4.30 -24.85
CA ASP A 676 8.46 -4.79 -26.19
C ASP A 676 8.12 -3.61 -27.14
N VAL A 677 9.17 -3.03 -27.74
CA VAL A 677 9.06 -1.97 -28.75
C VAL A 677 9.90 -2.35 -29.97
N ALA A 678 9.28 -2.41 -31.15
CA ALA A 678 9.96 -2.76 -32.39
C ALA A 678 11.09 -1.77 -32.69
N GLY A 679 12.31 -2.29 -32.88
CA GLY A 679 13.50 -1.51 -33.18
C GLY A 679 14.22 -0.89 -31.98
N VAL A 680 13.72 -1.08 -30.74
CA VAL A 680 14.38 -0.61 -29.51
C VAL A 680 14.57 -1.77 -28.55
N ALA A 681 15.81 -2.02 -28.11
CA ALA A 681 16.11 -3.14 -27.23
C ALA A 681 15.43 -2.98 -25.85
N PRO A 682 15.01 -4.07 -25.19
CA PRO A 682 14.48 -3.99 -23.83
C PRO A 682 15.50 -3.40 -22.84
N GLY A 683 15.03 -2.50 -21.98
CA GLY A 683 15.88 -1.75 -21.06
C GLY A 683 15.15 -0.60 -20.35
N VAL A 684 15.89 0.07 -19.48
CA VAL A 684 15.49 1.31 -18.81
C VAL A 684 16.25 2.46 -19.44
N TYR A 685 15.53 3.48 -19.88
CA TYR A 685 16.07 4.61 -20.63
C TYR A 685 15.67 5.94 -19.99
N LEU A 686 16.62 6.85 -19.89
CA LEU A 686 16.39 8.25 -19.62
C LEU A 686 15.88 8.94 -20.89
N VAL A 687 14.71 9.57 -20.83
CA VAL A 687 14.18 10.38 -21.94
C VAL A 687 14.83 11.76 -21.88
N VAL A 688 15.41 12.26 -22.97
CA VAL A 688 16.20 13.50 -22.97
C VAL A 688 15.57 14.70 -23.66
N ASP A 689 14.93 14.51 -24.82
CA ASP A 689 14.27 15.57 -25.59
C ASP A 689 13.07 15.02 -26.40
N GLY A 690 12.41 13.98 -25.87
CA GLY A 690 11.26 13.32 -26.49
C GLY A 690 11.63 12.33 -27.61
N ARG A 691 12.80 12.49 -28.22
CA ARG A 691 13.25 11.66 -29.36
C ARG A 691 14.58 10.94 -29.10
N ARG A 692 15.38 11.43 -28.17
CA ARG A 692 16.63 10.78 -27.77
C ARG A 692 16.49 10.09 -26.41
N LEU A 693 16.89 8.82 -26.38
CA LEU A 693 16.91 7.95 -25.21
C LEU A 693 18.35 7.66 -24.80
N GLY A 694 18.64 7.78 -23.51
CA GLY A 694 19.89 7.32 -22.91
C GLY A 694 19.68 6.03 -22.14
N LEU A 695 20.28 4.93 -22.56
CA LEU A 695 20.21 3.65 -21.85
C LEU A 695 20.86 3.78 -20.47
N LEU A 696 20.11 3.50 -19.41
CA LEU A 696 20.57 3.46 -18.02
C LEU A 696 20.83 2.01 -17.58
N ARG A 697 19.96 1.09 -17.99
CA ARG A 697 20.05 -0.33 -17.63
C ARG A 697 19.58 -1.20 -18.79
N ARG A 698 20.41 -2.14 -19.23
CA ARG A 698 20.07 -3.10 -20.29
C ARG A 698 19.25 -4.27 -19.73
N GLY A 699 18.29 -4.77 -20.51
CA GLY A 699 17.52 -5.97 -20.20
C GLY A 699 16.06 -5.68 -19.85
N ASP A 700 15.20 -6.68 -20.03
CA ASP A 700 13.79 -6.59 -19.71
C ASP A 700 13.57 -6.62 -18.18
N VAL A 701 13.21 -5.47 -17.60
CA VAL A 701 12.97 -5.34 -16.15
C VAL A 701 11.48 -5.42 -15.79
N ARG A 702 10.58 -5.77 -16.71
CA ARG A 702 9.12 -5.87 -16.41
C ARG A 702 8.82 -6.85 -15.29
N HIS A 703 9.59 -7.94 -15.21
CA HIS A 703 9.50 -8.90 -14.12
C HIS A 703 9.88 -8.30 -12.76
N GLU A 704 10.81 -7.36 -12.71
CA GLU A 704 11.17 -6.64 -11.49
C GLU A 704 10.13 -5.57 -11.16
N LEU A 705 9.68 -4.82 -12.18
CA LEU A 705 8.64 -3.80 -12.03
C LEU A 705 7.32 -4.36 -11.49
N ARG A 706 6.95 -5.60 -11.80
CA ARG A 706 5.74 -6.22 -11.24
C ARG A 706 5.76 -6.27 -9.71
N HIS A 707 6.94 -6.36 -9.09
CA HIS A 707 7.10 -6.39 -7.64
C HIS A 707 7.01 -4.98 -7.04
N ALA A 708 7.22 -3.94 -7.85
CA ALA A 708 7.06 -2.56 -7.43
C ALA A 708 5.59 -2.10 -7.47
N VAL A 709 4.68 -2.77 -8.17
CA VAL A 709 3.27 -2.35 -8.28
C VAL A 709 2.43 -2.97 -7.17
N THR A 710 1.78 -2.14 -6.36
CA THR A 710 1.00 -2.58 -5.18
C THR A 710 -0.43 -3.00 -5.52
N ARG A 711 -0.86 -2.87 -6.79
CA ARG A 711 -2.19 -3.26 -7.29
C ARG A 711 -2.12 -4.54 -8.12
N SER A 712 -2.70 -5.62 -7.60
CA SER A 712 -2.74 -6.94 -8.26
C SER A 712 -3.51 -6.99 -9.59
N VAL A 713 -4.33 -5.98 -9.89
CA VAL A 713 -5.12 -5.91 -11.15
C VAL A 713 -4.26 -5.50 -12.35
N ILE A 714 -3.07 -4.93 -12.12
CA ILE A 714 -2.18 -4.45 -13.19
C ILE A 714 -1.18 -5.55 -13.56
N ASP A 715 -1.31 -6.11 -14.75
CA ASP A 715 -0.32 -7.05 -15.29
C ASP A 715 0.80 -6.32 -16.03
N VAL A 716 1.82 -5.89 -15.30
CA VAL A 716 3.01 -5.21 -15.85
C VAL A 716 3.80 -6.10 -16.83
N GLY A 717 3.67 -7.43 -16.72
CA GLY A 717 4.36 -8.37 -17.63
C GLY A 717 3.88 -8.24 -19.07
N CYS A 718 2.62 -7.86 -19.26
CA CYS A 718 2.02 -7.63 -20.58
C CYS A 718 2.15 -6.16 -21.06
N VAL A 719 2.78 -5.28 -20.28
CA VAL A 719 2.92 -3.86 -20.64
C VAL A 719 4.22 -3.64 -21.44
N PRO A 720 4.16 -3.23 -22.72
CA PRO A 720 5.35 -2.99 -23.53
C PRO A 720 6.15 -1.77 -23.10
N VAL A 721 5.50 -0.74 -22.55
CA VAL A 721 6.13 0.52 -22.12
C VAL A 721 5.60 0.98 -20.77
N ALA A 722 6.51 1.23 -19.82
CA ALA A 722 6.19 1.84 -18.53
C ALA A 722 7.03 3.11 -18.32
N LEU A 723 6.39 4.27 -18.28
CA LEU A 723 7.04 5.55 -18.05
C LEU A 723 6.92 5.95 -16.59
N THR A 724 8.05 6.15 -15.91
CA THR A 724 8.10 6.68 -14.54
C THR A 724 8.54 8.15 -14.59
N VAL A 725 7.75 9.03 -13.98
CA VAL A 725 8.16 10.41 -13.72
C VAL A 725 8.91 10.43 -12.38
N VAL A 726 10.14 10.92 -12.37
CA VAL A 726 11.00 10.97 -11.18
C VAL A 726 11.45 12.40 -10.90
N THR A 727 11.56 12.77 -9.63
CA THR A 727 11.99 14.12 -9.22
C THR A 727 13.05 14.04 -8.13
N ASP A 728 13.83 15.10 -7.97
CA ASP A 728 14.71 15.29 -6.80
C ASP A 728 14.13 16.41 -5.95
N TYR A 729 13.23 16.02 -5.04
CA TYR A 729 12.57 16.99 -4.16
C TYR A 729 13.59 17.76 -3.31
N GLU A 730 14.62 17.07 -2.80
CA GLU A 730 15.56 17.65 -1.84
C GLU A 730 16.51 18.65 -2.51
N ALA A 731 16.92 18.41 -3.76
CA ALA A 731 17.83 19.30 -4.48
C ALA A 731 17.22 20.67 -4.81
N ALA A 732 15.92 20.73 -5.13
CA ALA A 732 15.24 21.96 -5.52
C ALA A 732 14.53 22.67 -4.34
N LEU A 733 14.35 21.98 -3.20
CA LEU A 733 13.74 22.54 -1.98
C LEU A 733 14.43 23.82 -1.46
N PRO A 734 15.77 23.94 -1.40
CA PRO A 734 16.43 25.16 -0.92
C PRO A 734 16.11 26.39 -1.77
N VAL A 735 15.79 26.19 -3.05
CA VAL A 735 15.51 27.25 -4.03
C VAL A 735 14.03 27.59 -4.02
N HIS A 736 13.16 26.60 -4.15
CA HIS A 736 11.72 26.79 -4.34
C HIS A 736 10.89 26.78 -3.04
N GLY A 737 11.48 26.38 -1.91
CA GLY A 737 10.77 26.22 -0.63
C GLY A 737 9.71 25.11 -0.66
N ASP A 738 8.88 25.02 0.38
CA ASP A 738 7.88 23.94 0.51
C ASP A 738 6.83 23.93 -0.63
N ARG A 739 6.63 25.05 -1.34
CA ARG A 739 5.78 25.13 -2.54
C ARG A 739 6.25 24.19 -3.65
N TRP A 740 7.54 23.89 -3.68
CA TRP A 740 8.13 22.94 -4.63
C TRP A 740 7.39 21.61 -4.69
N TYR A 741 6.88 21.14 -3.55
CA TYR A 741 6.14 19.88 -3.49
C TYR A 741 4.88 19.89 -4.37
N ARG A 742 4.17 21.04 -4.43
CA ARG A 742 3.01 21.19 -5.33
C ARG A 742 3.45 21.21 -6.78
N ILE A 743 4.51 21.96 -7.08
CA ILE A 743 5.00 22.19 -8.44
C ILE A 743 5.41 20.85 -9.07
N GLN A 744 6.25 20.06 -8.38
CA GLN A 744 6.67 18.76 -8.90
C GLN A 744 5.50 17.77 -9.08
N GLY A 745 4.49 17.82 -8.19
CA GLY A 745 3.28 17.03 -8.33
C GLY A 745 2.47 17.45 -9.55
N MET A 746 2.35 18.77 -9.78
CA MET A 746 1.68 19.30 -10.96
C MET A 746 2.46 18.99 -12.24
N GLU A 747 3.78 19.09 -12.26
CA GLU A 747 4.61 18.67 -13.40
C GLU A 747 4.39 17.19 -13.75
N ALA A 748 4.38 16.31 -12.75
CA ALA A 748 4.07 14.90 -12.96
C ALA A 748 2.65 14.66 -13.48
N GLY A 749 1.67 15.44 -13.02
CA GLY A 749 0.30 15.41 -13.52
C GLY A 749 0.17 15.88 -14.98
N ILE A 750 0.88 16.95 -15.35
CA ILE A 750 0.92 17.48 -16.73
C ILE A 750 1.49 16.41 -17.69
N ALA A 751 2.63 15.82 -17.32
CA ALA A 751 3.26 14.74 -18.08
C ALA A 751 2.32 13.53 -18.23
N THR A 752 1.64 13.16 -17.14
CA THR A 752 0.67 12.05 -17.12
C THR A 752 -0.49 12.29 -18.09
N GLN A 753 -1.10 13.47 -18.05
CA GLN A 753 -2.23 13.77 -18.91
C GLN A 753 -1.84 13.82 -20.38
N ARG A 754 -0.67 14.39 -20.72
CA ARG A 754 -0.13 14.36 -22.08
C ARG A 754 0.11 12.94 -22.57
N GLY A 755 0.65 12.06 -21.72
CA GLY A 755 0.80 10.64 -22.06
C GLY A 755 -0.53 9.93 -22.29
N TYR A 756 -1.56 10.26 -21.48
CA TYR A 756 -2.92 9.75 -21.70
C TYR A 756 -3.53 10.22 -23.03
N LEU A 757 -3.39 11.50 -23.39
CA LEU A 757 -3.88 12.06 -24.65
C LEU A 757 -3.16 11.46 -25.85
N ALA A 758 -1.82 11.38 -25.78
CA ALA A 758 -0.99 10.82 -26.85
C ALA A 758 -1.25 9.31 -27.07
N ALA A 759 -1.53 8.56 -26.00
CA ALA A 759 -1.94 7.16 -26.08
C ALA A 759 -3.33 7.02 -26.72
N ALA A 760 -4.28 7.88 -26.32
CA ALA A 760 -5.63 7.86 -26.87
C ALA A 760 -5.66 8.18 -28.37
N ALA A 761 -4.88 9.16 -28.82
CA ALA A 761 -4.73 9.51 -30.24
C ALA A 761 -4.22 8.33 -31.10
N ARG A 762 -3.47 7.42 -30.48
CA ARG A 762 -2.88 6.22 -31.11
C ARG A 762 -3.68 4.94 -30.84
N SER A 763 -4.89 5.05 -30.28
CA SER A 763 -5.71 3.90 -29.88
C SER A 763 -4.99 2.90 -28.94
N LEU A 764 -4.09 3.41 -28.10
CA LEU A 764 -3.36 2.62 -27.10
C LEU A 764 -4.10 2.62 -25.76
N ALA A 765 -4.02 1.51 -25.04
CA ALA A 765 -4.43 1.44 -23.64
C ALA A 765 -3.39 2.13 -22.77
N CYS A 766 -3.87 2.89 -21.79
CA CYS A 766 -3.02 3.68 -20.90
C CYS A 766 -3.56 3.64 -19.46
N GLN A 767 -2.69 3.47 -18.47
CA GLN A 767 -3.02 3.49 -17.05
C GLN A 767 -1.92 4.16 -16.24
N ALA A 768 -2.24 5.31 -15.66
CA ALA A 768 -1.43 5.94 -14.63
C ALA A 768 -1.72 5.33 -13.26
N HIS A 769 -0.70 5.10 -12.44
CA HIS A 769 -0.87 4.63 -11.08
C HIS A 769 0.21 5.17 -10.15
N CYS A 770 -0.18 5.38 -8.89
CA CYS A 770 0.71 5.81 -7.80
C CYS A 770 0.80 4.74 -6.70
N GLY A 771 0.24 3.55 -6.95
CA GLY A 771 0.34 2.40 -6.06
C GLY A 771 1.62 1.66 -6.35
N LEU A 772 2.74 2.26 -5.93
CA LEU A 772 4.07 1.75 -6.18
C LEU A 772 4.90 1.73 -4.90
N ASP A 773 5.77 0.73 -4.78
CA ASP A 773 6.88 0.75 -3.84
C ASP A 773 8.02 1.55 -4.47
N PRO A 774 8.34 2.74 -3.93
CA PRO A 774 9.32 3.62 -4.55
C PRO A 774 10.73 3.01 -4.53
N ASP A 775 11.12 2.29 -3.49
CA ASP A 775 12.47 1.75 -3.35
C ASP A 775 12.69 0.57 -4.29
N VAL A 776 11.69 -0.33 -4.38
CA VAL A 776 11.71 -1.45 -5.34
C VAL A 776 11.69 -0.92 -6.77
N LEU A 777 10.87 0.11 -7.05
CA LEU A 777 10.83 0.74 -8.36
C LEU A 777 12.18 1.37 -8.73
N MET A 778 12.75 2.21 -7.85
CA MET A 778 14.03 2.87 -8.14
C MET A 778 15.18 1.87 -8.27
N THR A 779 15.16 0.76 -7.53
CA THR A 779 16.10 -0.35 -7.70
C THR A 779 15.95 -1.01 -9.07
N ALA A 780 14.72 -1.34 -9.48
CA ALA A 780 14.44 -1.91 -10.80
C ALA A 780 14.86 -0.97 -11.94
N LEU A 781 14.74 0.34 -11.74
CA LEU A 781 15.18 1.35 -12.70
C LEU A 781 16.71 1.58 -12.72
N GLY A 782 17.46 1.01 -11.77
CA GLY A 782 18.90 1.24 -11.64
C GLY A 782 19.26 2.62 -11.07
N LEU A 783 18.35 3.21 -10.28
CA LEU A 783 18.42 4.59 -9.79
C LEU A 783 18.30 4.71 -8.26
N ALA A 784 18.39 3.60 -7.52
CA ALA A 784 18.27 3.58 -6.06
C ALA A 784 19.26 4.53 -5.34
N ASP A 785 20.49 4.62 -5.84
CA ASP A 785 21.55 5.46 -5.24
C ASP A 785 21.46 6.95 -5.62
N GLN A 786 20.47 7.34 -6.42
CA GLN A 786 20.34 8.71 -6.92
C GLN A 786 19.50 9.62 -6.01
N HIS A 787 18.93 9.09 -4.92
CA HIS A 787 18.05 9.82 -3.99
C HIS A 787 16.85 10.49 -4.67
N LEU A 788 16.29 9.82 -5.68
CA LEU A 788 15.14 10.29 -6.46
C LEU A 788 13.82 9.77 -5.89
N GLU A 789 12.76 10.54 -6.14
CA GLU A 789 11.39 10.16 -5.81
C GLU A 789 10.60 9.81 -7.09
N PRO A 790 10.07 8.59 -7.26
CA PRO A 790 9.17 8.28 -8.35
C PRO A 790 7.77 8.84 -8.06
N MET A 791 7.33 9.82 -8.83
CA MET A 791 6.08 10.55 -8.62
C MET A 791 4.84 9.74 -9.02
N ILE A 792 4.88 9.16 -10.22
CA ILE A 792 3.79 8.39 -10.83
C ILE A 792 4.36 7.52 -11.96
N GLN A 793 3.72 6.38 -12.24
CA GLN A 793 4.04 5.53 -13.38
C GLN A 793 2.87 5.44 -14.35
N LEU A 794 3.13 5.64 -15.64
CA LEU A 794 2.21 5.52 -16.76
C LEU A 794 2.52 4.24 -17.54
N LEU A 795 1.58 3.31 -17.55
CA LEU A 795 1.67 2.04 -18.27
C LEU A 795 0.94 2.17 -19.59
N VAL A 796 1.61 1.84 -20.69
CA VAL A 796 1.07 1.97 -22.06
C VAL A 796 1.22 0.64 -22.80
N GLY A 797 0.14 0.20 -23.45
CA GLY A 797 0.12 -1.04 -24.20
C GLY A 797 -1.04 -1.14 -25.17
N ARG A 798 -1.23 -2.32 -25.74
CA ARG A 798 -2.37 -2.57 -26.64
C ARG A 798 -3.67 -2.63 -25.85
N PRO A 799 -4.79 -2.15 -26.40
CA PRO A 799 -6.10 -2.37 -25.79
C PRO A 799 -6.41 -3.87 -25.73
N LYS A 800 -7.05 -4.29 -24.64
CA LYS A 800 -7.69 -5.61 -24.56
C LYS A 800 -9.15 -5.39 -24.91
N ASP A 801 -9.69 -6.13 -25.88
CA ASP A 801 -11.12 -6.12 -26.15
C ASP A 801 -11.86 -6.54 -24.88
N VAL A 802 -12.46 -5.56 -24.23
CA VAL A 802 -13.37 -5.78 -23.11
C VAL A 802 -14.71 -6.18 -23.73
N GLY A 803 -14.81 -7.45 -24.11
CA GLY A 803 -16.10 -8.05 -24.39
C GLY A 803 -17.02 -7.84 -23.18
N PHE A 804 -18.26 -7.49 -23.46
CA PHE A 804 -19.39 -7.23 -22.54
C PHE A 804 -19.53 -8.23 -21.35
N ALA A 805 -18.82 -9.36 -21.37
CA ALA A 805 -18.77 -10.37 -20.32
C ALA A 805 -17.93 -9.98 -19.08
N TYR A 806 -16.97 -9.06 -19.16
CA TYR A 806 -16.14 -8.69 -17.98
C TYR A 806 -16.83 -7.67 -17.05
N GLU A 807 -17.84 -6.94 -17.55
CA GLU A 807 -18.67 -6.05 -16.72
C GLU A 807 -19.80 -6.80 -15.98
N LEU A 808 -19.99 -8.09 -16.25
CA LEU A 808 -20.99 -8.98 -15.63
C LEU A 808 -20.41 -10.02 -14.66
N GLY A 809 -19.08 -10.16 -14.57
CA GLY A 809 -18.43 -11.09 -13.64
C GLY A 809 -18.36 -10.62 -12.18
N VAL A 810 -18.99 -9.48 -11.88
CA VAL A 810 -19.24 -8.94 -10.52
C VAL A 810 -20.76 -8.91 -10.29
N PHE A 811 -21.40 -10.05 -10.56
CA PHE A 811 -22.73 -10.38 -10.05
C PHE A 811 -22.63 -11.62 -9.18
#